data_AF-K2CLN6-F1
#
_entry.id   AF-K2CLN6-F1
#
_cell.length_a   1.000
_cell.length_b   1.000
_cell.length_c   1.000
_cell.angle_alpha   90.00
_cell.angle_beta   90.00
_cell.angle_gamma   90.00
#
_symmetry.space_group_name_H-M   'P 1'
#
loop_
_entity.id
_entity.type
_entity.pdbx_description
1 polymer ?
#
loop_
_entity_poly.entity_id
_entity_poly.type
_entity_poly.pdbx_seq_one_letter_code
_entity_poly.pdbx_strand_id
1 'polypeptide(L)'
;MNVPALKTVEFNNRGLILIVDKIGAIGEALAREFSKDYVVVLVSSTNPQIDNKNIIHVPFRRRIPEVPDNSYLKIFVVDDGESITRQSAFSFISKARQGNIPLFFIGSIRNIDVAHADEVVRQYSGSRVLIFGDLFDKKIFFDKESSISRYILQARKSQRIDVSGNGLGLSFPITFNDTIKLIVKASYVEVSQKIILLFPEHPTTDISLANIFQKINPDIKVDFSKEKKEKKIFIPQGGQHAISRYELIERVRELDLEDLENRDLKVINKNKEKSKSFLRPLFFLSLAIFFLILLPLMTTSFYSLLAIRELATAKTFVQKGDFDSAIKKANNSKTFFETAQKTSDILMIQSRIIRLDGKAQKLLDKIEGGKNVSQASIHILEGSEVLREIYGGKSKDAKGDFLKASNSLKTGVALLQRVKAEGNLPDDISETVTNLEPFIDLFSSSSDVLLSILGFETEKNYLVLFQNNMELRPGGGFIESFGILKVKDGRVKDFSVHNIYQVDNELKAHAEPPFALRRYLPTENLYMRDSNFDPDFVNSSINSSRLYSLETGKKVDGVIGVDLSFEKNLIYAIGPIYTKDYKRNIDADDLYSVGLKEYEKNLLTASSQKKDFLGVVAKSIESTLKTKKDISYLLLAENIGKSIKEKHLVFAFQEPGIQNIFTANGWSSSLWDNRKESEGVINDFIGINEANVASNKVNYYVSRSVSKKLIILDDGRVSSKITIGFKNNSSKEDLLGGNYKNYLQLVLPGGTKITSISIDNKELSVKPAVIDFRVYESRNFRPPLGIEVEEKREMGKSIFGFLISIGPKEVKSITVSYDLPYAISSFQKSVKYSLKVFKQPGIDSYPFDLSFSLPLSLKLSDKRSPDIKEVLNDENLYFEIVQK
;
A
#
# COMPACT_ATOMS: atom_id res chain seq x y z
N MET A 1 -55.04 20.64 -36.24
CA MET A 1 -56.46 20.46 -36.57
C MET A 1 -57.29 21.00 -35.42
N ASN A 2 -58.28 21.83 -35.78
CA ASN A 2 -59.12 22.73 -35.00
C ASN A 2 -59.39 22.40 -33.52
N VAL A 3 -59.04 23.37 -32.69
CA VAL A 3 -59.44 23.56 -31.29
C VAL A 3 -60.96 23.77 -31.23
N PRO A 4 -61.73 23.03 -30.42
CA PRO A 4 -63.08 23.43 -30.07
C PRO A 4 -63.02 24.51 -28.98
N ALA A 5 -63.64 25.65 -29.24
CA ALA A 5 -63.80 26.75 -28.29
C ALA A 5 -64.52 26.27 -27.01
N LEU A 6 -63.90 26.49 -25.85
CA LEU A 6 -64.55 26.39 -24.54
C LEU A 6 -65.61 27.50 -24.43
N LYS A 7 -66.89 27.11 -24.40
CA LYS A 7 -67.98 27.99 -23.98
C LYS A 7 -67.75 28.40 -22.52
N THR A 8 -67.42 29.65 -22.29
CA THR A 8 -67.44 30.31 -20.98
C THR A 8 -68.90 30.49 -20.53
N VAL A 9 -69.30 29.74 -19.51
CA VAL A 9 -70.55 29.99 -18.79
C VAL A 9 -70.17 30.84 -17.58
N GLU A 10 -70.69 32.07 -17.51
CA GLU A 10 -70.59 32.93 -16.32
C GLU A 10 -71.28 32.24 -15.14
N PHE A 11 -70.49 31.87 -14.12
CA PHE A 11 -71.02 31.32 -12.88
C PHE A 11 -71.42 32.47 -11.95
N ASN A 12 -72.72 32.56 -11.65
CA ASN A 12 -73.33 33.41 -10.63
C ASN A 12 -72.47 33.49 -9.34
N ASN A 13 -72.00 34.69 -8.98
CA ASN A 13 -71.58 35.26 -7.67
C ASN A 13 -71.17 34.36 -6.46
N ARG A 14 -70.82 33.10 -6.69
CA ARG A 14 -70.34 32.12 -5.70
C ARG A 14 -68.84 31.97 -5.87
N GLY A 15 -68.08 32.11 -4.80
CA GLY A 15 -66.62 32.03 -4.89
C GLY A 15 -66.09 30.66 -5.32
N LEU A 16 -64.88 30.64 -5.86
CA LEU A 16 -64.24 29.45 -6.44
C LEU A 16 -63.34 28.75 -5.41
N ILE A 17 -63.48 27.43 -5.25
CA ILE A 17 -62.59 26.59 -4.44
C ILE A 17 -61.81 25.67 -5.36
N LEU A 18 -60.49 25.59 -5.16
CA LEU A 18 -59.63 24.64 -5.87
C LEU A 18 -59.37 23.43 -4.98
N ILE A 19 -59.61 22.23 -5.49
CA ILE A 19 -59.30 20.96 -4.81
C ILE A 19 -58.44 20.12 -5.73
N VAL A 20 -57.24 19.77 -5.28
CA VAL A 20 -56.28 18.93 -6.00
C VAL A 20 -56.14 17.62 -5.24
N ASP A 21 -56.70 16.55 -5.79
CA ASP A 21 -56.57 15.19 -5.27
C ASP A 21 -56.40 14.25 -6.46
N LYS A 22 -55.16 13.82 -6.72
CA LYS A 22 -54.85 12.94 -7.85
C LYS A 22 -55.67 11.65 -7.81
N ILE A 23 -55.83 11.05 -6.62
CA ILE A 23 -56.59 9.80 -6.43
C ILE A 23 -58.09 10.08 -6.52
N GLY A 24 -58.52 11.25 -6.04
CA GLY A 24 -59.89 11.77 -6.14
C GLY A 24 -60.80 11.41 -4.97
N ALA A 25 -60.39 10.55 -4.04
CA ALA A 25 -61.26 10.05 -2.97
C ALA A 25 -61.72 11.13 -1.99
N ILE A 26 -60.77 11.86 -1.41
CA ILE A 26 -61.04 12.95 -0.46
C ILE A 26 -61.54 14.16 -1.25
N GLY A 27 -60.94 14.42 -2.40
CA GLY A 27 -61.28 15.56 -3.24
C GLY A 27 -62.71 15.53 -3.76
N GLU A 28 -63.22 14.36 -4.18
CA GLU A 28 -64.61 14.19 -4.60
C GLU A 28 -65.59 14.44 -3.44
N ALA A 29 -65.28 13.93 -2.24
CA ALA A 29 -66.13 14.12 -1.07
C ALA A 29 -66.16 15.59 -0.62
N LEU A 30 -64.99 16.26 -0.59
CA LEU A 30 -64.91 17.69 -0.31
C LEU A 30 -65.63 18.51 -1.38
N ALA A 31 -65.49 18.14 -2.66
CA ALA A 31 -66.18 18.82 -3.75
C ALA A 31 -67.70 18.73 -3.60
N ARG A 32 -68.24 17.56 -3.21
CA ARG A 32 -69.68 17.42 -2.89
C ARG A 32 -70.11 18.35 -1.76
N GLU A 33 -69.34 18.41 -0.68
CA GLU A 33 -69.68 19.28 0.47
C GLU A 33 -69.60 20.77 0.12
N PHE A 34 -68.52 21.22 -0.53
CA PHE A 34 -68.36 22.62 -0.88
C PHE A 34 -69.25 23.07 -2.05
N SER A 35 -69.62 22.18 -2.96
CA SER A 35 -70.49 22.51 -4.12
C SER A 35 -71.90 22.96 -3.76
N LYS A 36 -72.32 22.77 -2.50
CA LYS A 36 -73.56 23.31 -1.94
C LYS A 36 -73.56 24.84 -2.01
N ASP A 37 -72.43 25.45 -1.65
CA ASP A 37 -72.27 26.90 -1.47
C ASP A 37 -71.32 27.56 -2.47
N TYR A 38 -70.40 26.81 -3.07
CA TYR A 38 -69.30 27.31 -3.92
C TYR A 38 -69.24 26.62 -5.29
N VAL A 39 -68.51 27.23 -6.23
CA VAL A 39 -68.07 26.53 -7.46
C VAL A 39 -66.73 25.85 -7.17
N VAL A 40 -66.64 24.54 -7.39
CA VAL A 40 -65.45 23.75 -7.06
C VAL A 40 -64.72 23.33 -8.33
N VAL A 41 -63.45 23.70 -8.45
CA VAL A 41 -62.54 23.14 -9.45
C VAL A 41 -61.85 21.93 -8.84
N LEU A 42 -62.27 20.73 -9.26
CA LEU A 42 -61.71 19.46 -8.79
C LEU A 42 -60.68 18.93 -9.79
N VAL A 43 -59.43 18.81 -9.35
CA VAL A 43 -58.32 18.27 -10.13
C VAL A 43 -58.01 16.85 -9.68
N SER A 44 -58.38 15.84 -10.49
CA SER A 44 -58.19 14.42 -10.17
C SER A 44 -57.90 13.58 -11.41
N SER A 45 -57.28 12.41 -11.24
CA SER A 45 -56.96 11.49 -12.35
C SER A 45 -58.20 10.75 -12.88
N THR A 46 -59.17 10.47 -12.02
CA THR A 46 -60.44 9.84 -12.37
C THR A 46 -61.52 10.90 -12.58
N ASN A 47 -62.35 10.73 -13.61
CA ASN A 47 -63.52 11.59 -13.81
C ASN A 47 -64.51 11.34 -12.65
N PRO A 48 -64.88 12.36 -11.86
CA PRO A 48 -65.76 12.20 -10.73
C PRO A 48 -67.12 11.67 -11.19
N GLN A 49 -67.65 10.67 -10.48
CA GLN A 49 -69.01 10.15 -10.67
C GLN A 49 -70.00 11.09 -9.95
N ILE A 50 -70.02 12.36 -10.35
CA ILE A 50 -70.84 13.42 -9.75
C ILE A 50 -71.44 14.26 -10.88
N ASP A 51 -72.76 14.22 -11.01
CA ASP A 51 -73.50 15.11 -11.91
C ASP A 51 -73.95 16.35 -11.12
N ASN A 52 -73.02 17.29 -10.93
CA ASN A 52 -73.29 18.57 -10.26
C ASN A 52 -72.69 19.71 -11.06
N LYS A 53 -73.54 20.64 -11.52
CA LYS A 53 -73.14 21.80 -12.33
C LYS A 53 -72.15 22.73 -11.62
N ASN A 54 -72.07 22.69 -10.29
CA ASN A 54 -71.13 23.49 -9.50
C ASN A 54 -69.75 22.86 -9.36
N ILE A 55 -69.48 21.70 -9.98
CA ILE A 55 -68.17 21.05 -9.96
C ILE A 55 -67.58 21.04 -11.37
N ILE A 56 -66.43 21.70 -11.52
CA ILE A 56 -65.63 21.72 -12.74
C ILE A 56 -64.49 20.72 -12.58
N HIS A 57 -64.50 19.65 -13.37
CA HIS A 57 -63.42 18.66 -13.34
C HIS A 57 -62.27 19.05 -14.27
N VAL A 58 -61.05 18.98 -13.75
CA VAL A 58 -59.80 19.15 -14.51
C VAL A 58 -59.00 17.85 -14.40
N PRO A 59 -58.71 17.16 -15.52
CA PRO A 59 -58.03 15.87 -15.45
C PRO A 59 -56.54 16.03 -15.11
N PHE A 60 -56.08 15.33 -14.07
CA PHE A 60 -54.68 15.29 -13.66
C PHE A 60 -53.86 14.39 -14.61
N ARG A 61 -53.41 14.93 -15.76
CA ARG A 61 -52.69 14.17 -16.83
C ARG A 61 -51.18 14.46 -16.94
N ARG A 62 -50.66 15.51 -16.30
CA ARG A 62 -49.27 15.96 -16.41
C ARG A 62 -48.59 15.98 -15.03
N ARG A 63 -47.25 16.14 -14.97
CA ARG A 63 -46.51 16.27 -13.70
C ARG A 63 -47.00 17.43 -12.83
N ILE A 64 -47.49 18.50 -13.45
CA ILE A 64 -48.23 19.60 -12.83
C ILE A 64 -49.51 19.79 -13.66
N PRO A 65 -50.71 19.69 -13.08
CA PRO A 65 -51.95 19.87 -13.83
C PRO A 65 -52.15 21.36 -14.16
N GLU A 66 -52.59 21.67 -15.37
CA GLU A 66 -52.95 23.03 -15.77
C GLU A 66 -54.29 23.38 -15.15
N VAL A 67 -54.26 24.24 -14.12
CA VAL A 67 -55.47 24.74 -13.45
C VAL A 67 -55.82 26.11 -14.02
N PRO A 68 -57.11 26.43 -14.27
CA PRO A 68 -57.52 27.74 -14.74
C PRO A 68 -56.93 28.89 -13.93
N ASP A 69 -56.63 30.00 -14.60
CA ASP A 69 -56.11 31.19 -13.91
C ASP A 69 -57.24 32.08 -13.40
N ASN A 70 -57.80 31.70 -12.26
CA ASN A 70 -58.90 32.38 -11.59
C ASN A 70 -58.53 32.73 -10.13
N SER A 71 -59.23 33.70 -9.54
CA SER A 71 -59.13 34.02 -8.10
C SER A 71 -59.89 32.98 -7.27
N TYR A 72 -59.16 32.15 -6.53
CA TYR A 72 -59.72 31.14 -5.64
C TYR A 72 -59.88 31.68 -4.21
N LEU A 73 -60.94 31.27 -3.51
CA LEU A 73 -61.15 31.58 -2.09
C LEU A 73 -60.31 30.69 -1.18
N LYS A 74 -60.16 29.41 -1.53
CA LYS A 74 -59.40 28.40 -0.77
C LYS A 74 -58.81 27.38 -1.73
N ILE A 75 -57.62 26.88 -1.40
CA ILE A 75 -56.95 25.81 -2.15
C ILE A 75 -56.74 24.61 -1.22
N PHE A 76 -57.20 23.43 -1.64
CA PHE A 76 -57.00 22.17 -0.96
C PHE A 76 -56.08 21.28 -1.81
N VAL A 77 -55.02 20.76 -1.21
CA VAL A 77 -54.07 19.85 -1.88
C VAL A 77 -53.97 18.58 -1.05
N VAL A 78 -54.36 17.44 -1.61
CA VAL A 78 -54.32 16.13 -0.95
C VAL A 78 -53.04 15.39 -1.37
N ASP A 79 -52.20 15.03 -0.40
CA ASP A 79 -51.01 14.22 -0.61
C ASP A 79 -51.37 12.73 -0.69
N ASP A 80 -51.08 12.12 -1.84
CA ASP A 80 -51.25 10.69 -2.09
C ASP A 80 -49.99 9.87 -1.74
N GLY A 81 -48.97 10.53 -1.20
CA GLY A 81 -47.69 9.94 -0.81
C GLY A 81 -46.71 9.77 -1.97
N GLU A 82 -47.04 10.22 -3.19
CA GLU A 82 -46.14 10.16 -4.35
C GLU A 82 -45.28 11.42 -4.50
N SER A 83 -44.03 11.26 -4.92
CA SER A 83 -43.08 12.40 -5.06
C SER A 83 -43.55 13.45 -6.07
N ILE A 84 -44.33 13.05 -7.07
CA ILE A 84 -44.85 13.94 -8.12
C ILE A 84 -45.88 14.91 -7.52
N THR A 85 -46.79 14.42 -6.66
CA THR A 85 -47.80 15.25 -6.00
C THR A 85 -47.12 16.25 -5.05
N ARG A 86 -46.13 15.80 -4.28
CA ARG A 86 -45.29 16.68 -3.43
C ARG A 86 -44.54 17.76 -4.21
N GLN A 87 -43.92 17.41 -5.35
CA GLN A 87 -43.27 18.40 -6.21
C GLN A 87 -44.26 19.39 -6.83
N SER A 88 -45.48 18.94 -7.15
CA SER A 88 -46.53 19.80 -7.68
C SER A 88 -47.11 20.75 -6.61
N ALA A 89 -47.07 20.38 -5.33
CA ALA A 89 -47.57 21.19 -4.22
C ALA A 89 -46.92 22.59 -4.18
N PHE A 90 -45.62 22.71 -4.50
CA PHE A 90 -44.91 24.00 -4.57
C PHE A 90 -45.49 24.98 -5.60
N SER A 91 -46.03 24.47 -6.71
CA SER A 91 -46.70 25.30 -7.71
C SER A 91 -48.01 25.90 -7.16
N PHE A 92 -48.76 25.11 -6.38
CA PHE A 92 -49.98 25.58 -5.72
C PHE A 92 -49.69 26.51 -4.54
N ILE A 93 -48.60 26.29 -3.80
CA ILE A 93 -48.12 27.22 -2.76
C ILE A 93 -47.75 28.56 -3.39
N SER A 94 -47.06 28.54 -4.54
CA SER A 94 -46.73 29.77 -5.27
C SER A 94 -47.98 30.52 -5.71
N LYS A 95 -49.00 29.82 -6.23
CA LYS A 95 -50.29 30.41 -6.62
C LYS A 95 -51.07 30.96 -5.41
N ALA A 96 -51.12 30.21 -4.31
CA ALA A 96 -51.75 30.64 -3.07
C ALA A 96 -51.10 31.92 -2.51
N ARG A 97 -49.75 31.96 -2.54
CA ARG A 97 -48.98 33.11 -2.07
C ARG A 97 -49.20 34.37 -2.92
N GLN A 98 -49.28 34.22 -4.25
CA GLN A 98 -49.54 35.35 -5.16
C GLN A 98 -50.91 36.01 -4.90
N GLY A 99 -51.93 35.21 -4.58
CA GLY A 99 -53.29 35.71 -4.30
C GLY A 99 -53.63 35.91 -2.82
N ASN A 100 -52.69 35.67 -1.90
CA ASN A 100 -52.91 35.56 -0.46
C ASN A 100 -54.11 34.65 -0.07
N ILE A 101 -54.19 33.48 -0.71
CA ILE A 101 -55.31 32.54 -0.61
C ILE A 101 -54.99 31.46 0.44
N PRO A 102 -55.87 31.19 1.42
CA PRO A 102 -55.69 30.08 2.36
C PRO A 102 -55.47 28.73 1.66
N LEU A 103 -54.38 28.05 2.01
CA LEU A 103 -54.01 26.74 1.45
C LEU A 103 -54.08 25.66 2.53
N PHE A 104 -54.77 24.56 2.25
CA PHE A 104 -54.91 23.40 3.13
C PHE A 104 -54.21 22.20 2.49
N PHE A 105 -53.09 21.79 3.06
CA PHE A 105 -52.34 20.61 2.65
C PHE A 105 -52.78 19.42 3.51
N ILE A 106 -53.37 18.40 2.88
CA ILE A 106 -54.04 17.29 3.55
C ILE A 106 -53.26 16.01 3.34
N GLY A 107 -52.82 15.35 4.41
CA GLY A 107 -52.05 14.10 4.32
C GLY A 107 -52.46 13.05 5.35
N SER A 108 -52.11 11.79 5.07
CA SER A 108 -52.29 10.69 6.02
C SER A 108 -51.10 10.61 6.98
N ILE A 109 -51.35 10.34 8.26
CA ILE A 109 -50.32 10.11 9.27
C ILE A 109 -49.31 9.01 8.91
N ARG A 110 -49.68 8.07 8.02
CA ARG A 110 -48.79 6.98 7.56
C ARG A 110 -47.90 7.33 6.37
N ASN A 111 -48.24 8.38 5.63
CA ASN A 111 -47.58 8.72 4.37
C ASN A 111 -47.00 10.14 4.33
N ILE A 112 -47.40 11.01 5.25
CA ILE A 112 -46.93 12.39 5.29
C ILE A 112 -45.45 12.43 5.71
N ASP A 113 -44.64 13.10 4.89
CA ASP A 113 -43.26 13.43 5.25
C ASP A 113 -43.26 14.71 6.08
N VAL A 114 -42.81 14.60 7.33
CA VAL A 114 -42.87 15.69 8.30
C VAL A 114 -42.00 16.86 7.85
N ALA A 115 -40.84 16.60 7.25
CA ALA A 115 -39.98 17.66 6.73
C ALA A 115 -40.69 18.44 5.62
N HIS A 116 -41.49 17.75 4.80
CA HIS A 116 -42.27 18.37 3.74
C HIS A 116 -43.48 19.13 4.29
N ALA A 117 -44.20 18.58 5.27
CA ALA A 117 -45.28 19.27 5.97
C ALA A 117 -44.80 20.60 6.59
N ASP A 118 -43.65 20.58 7.27
CA ASP A 118 -43.02 21.77 7.84
C ASP A 118 -42.56 22.75 6.75
N GLU A 119 -42.10 22.25 5.61
CA GLU A 119 -41.73 23.07 4.46
C GLU A 119 -42.92 23.82 3.87
N VAL A 120 -44.08 23.16 3.70
CA VAL A 120 -45.31 23.81 3.22
C VAL A 120 -45.66 25.01 4.11
N VAL A 121 -45.66 24.79 5.44
CA VAL A 121 -45.97 25.80 6.45
C VAL A 121 -44.98 26.97 6.45
N ARG A 122 -43.69 26.68 6.24
CA ARG A 122 -42.63 27.70 6.18
C ARG A 122 -42.69 28.55 4.92
N GLN A 123 -43.03 27.96 3.77
CA GLN A 123 -43.00 28.67 2.49
C GLN A 123 -44.16 29.67 2.31
N TYR A 124 -45.30 29.43 2.97
CA TYR A 124 -46.43 30.35 2.93
C TYR A 124 -47.17 30.37 4.26
N SER A 125 -47.22 31.54 4.91
CA SER A 125 -47.82 31.71 6.24
C SER A 125 -49.31 31.42 6.29
N GLY A 126 -50.04 31.60 5.18
CA GLY A 126 -51.45 31.27 5.02
C GLY A 126 -51.74 29.79 4.73
N SER A 127 -50.72 28.94 4.78
CA SER A 127 -50.90 27.49 4.65
C SER A 127 -51.16 26.80 5.99
N ARG A 128 -52.00 25.77 5.95
CA ARG A 128 -52.32 24.88 7.07
C ARG A 128 -52.15 23.44 6.64
N VAL A 129 -51.58 22.62 7.50
CA VAL A 129 -51.42 21.18 7.28
C VAL A 129 -52.45 20.42 8.09
N LEU A 130 -53.27 19.62 7.42
CA LEU A 130 -54.30 18.78 8.00
C LEU A 130 -53.85 17.31 7.91
N ILE A 131 -53.68 16.64 9.05
CA ILE A 131 -53.20 15.25 9.07
C ILE A 131 -54.31 14.35 9.58
N PHE A 132 -54.78 13.42 8.76
CA PHE A 132 -55.80 12.45 9.15
C PHE A 132 -55.19 11.09 9.52
N GLY A 133 -55.91 10.32 10.34
CA GLY A 133 -55.47 9.03 10.85
C GLY A 133 -55.69 7.86 9.88
N ASP A 134 -55.97 6.69 10.44
CA ASP A 134 -56.30 5.48 9.70
C ASP A 134 -57.77 5.52 9.25
N LEU A 135 -57.97 5.86 7.97
CA LEU A 135 -59.31 5.96 7.40
C LEU A 135 -59.98 4.59 7.31
N PHE A 136 -61.21 4.52 7.80
CA PHE A 136 -62.09 3.38 7.59
C PHE A 136 -63.51 3.83 7.22
N ASP A 137 -64.20 2.98 6.48
CA ASP A 137 -65.56 3.23 6.00
C ASP A 137 -66.29 1.89 5.78
N LYS A 138 -67.62 1.90 5.81
CA LYS A 138 -68.43 0.68 5.58
C LYS A 138 -68.19 0.10 4.18
N LYS A 139 -67.96 0.95 3.16
CA LYS A 139 -67.94 0.57 1.73
C LYS A 139 -66.60 0.84 1.03
N ILE A 140 -65.78 1.76 1.53
CA ILE A 140 -64.55 2.20 0.86
C ILE A 140 -63.31 1.73 1.61
N PHE A 141 -62.34 1.18 0.88
CA PHE A 141 -61.02 0.78 1.42
C PHE A 141 -59.92 1.72 0.94
N PHE A 142 -59.28 2.42 1.89
CA PHE A 142 -58.27 3.46 1.63
C PHE A 142 -56.83 2.96 1.75
N ASP A 143 -56.51 2.20 2.80
CA ASP A 143 -55.15 1.65 3.02
C ASP A 143 -55.21 0.22 3.58
N LYS A 144 -54.89 -0.77 2.75
CA LYS A 144 -54.89 -2.19 3.12
C LYS A 144 -53.86 -2.57 4.18
N GLU A 145 -52.86 -1.74 4.43
CA GLU A 145 -51.80 -2.03 5.39
C GLU A 145 -52.15 -1.57 6.81
N SER A 146 -53.07 -0.61 6.97
CA SER A 146 -53.50 -0.12 8.30
C SER A 146 -54.22 -1.20 9.10
N SER A 147 -54.00 -1.24 10.42
CA SER A 147 -54.56 -2.27 11.31
C SER A 147 -56.09 -2.32 11.27
N ILE A 148 -56.76 -1.16 11.35
CA ILE A 148 -58.23 -1.08 11.25
C ILE A 148 -58.74 -1.68 9.93
N SER A 149 -58.10 -1.37 8.80
CA SER A 149 -58.50 -1.90 7.50
C SER A 149 -58.28 -3.41 7.41
N ARG A 150 -57.14 -3.90 7.89
CA ARG A 150 -56.86 -5.35 7.95
C ARG A 150 -57.91 -6.06 8.81
N TYR A 151 -58.24 -5.51 9.98
CA TYR A 151 -59.19 -6.13 10.89
C TYR A 151 -60.60 -6.13 10.34
N ILE A 152 -61.04 -5.07 9.64
CA ILE A 152 -62.32 -5.06 8.92
C ILE A 152 -62.36 -6.18 7.86
N LEU A 153 -61.28 -6.35 7.07
CA LEU A 153 -61.23 -7.41 6.06
C LEU A 153 -61.25 -8.81 6.68
N GLN A 154 -60.46 -9.02 7.73
CA GLN A 154 -60.33 -10.33 8.37
C GLN A 154 -61.60 -10.69 9.18
N ALA A 155 -62.20 -9.72 9.86
CA ALA A 155 -63.49 -9.87 10.55
C ALA A 155 -64.60 -10.25 9.58
N ARG A 156 -64.75 -9.50 8.47
CA ARG A 156 -65.73 -9.83 7.43
C ARG A 156 -65.42 -11.19 6.82
N LYS A 157 -64.23 -11.40 6.24
CA LYS A 157 -63.95 -12.59 5.42
C LYS A 157 -63.89 -13.90 6.21
N SER A 158 -63.36 -13.87 7.43
CA SER A 158 -62.94 -15.09 8.14
C SER A 158 -63.36 -15.15 9.60
N GLN A 159 -64.09 -14.13 10.11
CA GLN A 159 -64.46 -14.02 11.53
C GLN A 159 -63.28 -14.27 12.48
N ARG A 160 -62.10 -13.84 12.05
CA ARG A 160 -60.85 -14.02 12.78
C ARG A 160 -60.02 -12.77 12.56
N ILE A 161 -59.36 -12.25 13.58
CA ILE A 161 -58.44 -11.13 13.50
C ILE A 161 -57.07 -11.61 13.95
N ASP A 162 -56.06 -11.40 13.10
CA ASP A 162 -54.67 -11.72 13.44
C ASP A 162 -53.92 -10.44 13.85
N VAL A 163 -53.71 -10.30 15.16
CA VAL A 163 -52.95 -9.21 15.78
C VAL A 163 -51.46 -9.43 15.52
N SER A 164 -50.77 -8.41 15.03
CA SER A 164 -49.34 -8.53 14.70
C SER A 164 -48.46 -8.40 15.95
N GLY A 165 -47.45 -9.26 16.07
CA GLY A 165 -46.45 -9.18 17.14
C GLY A 165 -47.04 -9.34 18.54
N ASN A 166 -46.72 -8.42 19.44
CA ASN A 166 -47.25 -8.38 20.81
C ASN A 166 -48.55 -7.56 20.93
N GLY A 167 -49.11 -7.06 19.82
CA GLY A 167 -50.33 -6.25 19.81
C GLY A 167 -50.20 -4.82 20.34
N LEU A 168 -48.97 -4.33 20.56
CA LEU A 168 -48.70 -2.96 20.99
C LEU A 168 -48.59 -1.94 19.84
N GLY A 169 -48.78 -2.37 18.59
CA GLY A 169 -48.87 -1.47 17.43
C GLY A 169 -49.94 -0.41 17.64
N LEU A 170 -49.69 0.83 17.20
CA LEU A 170 -50.61 1.95 17.40
C LEU A 170 -51.41 2.22 16.12
N SER A 171 -52.73 2.30 16.26
CA SER A 171 -53.65 2.71 15.21
C SER A 171 -54.39 3.99 15.62
N PHE A 172 -54.65 4.84 14.63
CA PHE A 172 -55.33 6.13 14.78
C PHE A 172 -56.66 6.13 13.99
N PRO A 173 -57.61 5.22 14.30
CA PRO A 173 -58.79 5.01 13.47
C PRO A 173 -59.69 6.24 13.47
N ILE A 174 -60.11 6.65 12.27
CA ILE A 174 -61.16 7.66 12.08
C ILE A 174 -61.99 7.33 10.85
N THR A 175 -63.32 7.53 10.93
CA THR A 175 -64.16 7.30 9.76
C THR A 175 -63.87 8.31 8.65
N PHE A 176 -64.05 7.87 7.40
CA PHE A 176 -63.93 8.75 6.24
C PHE A 176 -64.86 9.97 6.35
N ASN A 177 -66.13 9.76 6.73
CA ASN A 177 -67.11 10.83 6.84
C ASN A 177 -66.76 11.85 7.94
N ASP A 178 -66.29 11.39 9.11
CA ASP A 178 -65.85 12.31 10.17
C ASP A 178 -64.62 13.11 9.73
N THR A 179 -63.70 12.50 9.00
CA THR A 179 -62.52 13.19 8.45
C THR A 179 -62.92 14.32 7.51
N ILE A 180 -63.85 14.08 6.57
CA ILE A 180 -64.36 15.10 5.66
C ILE A 180 -65.01 16.25 6.42
N LYS A 181 -65.86 15.96 7.42
CA LYS A 181 -66.48 16.98 8.27
C LYS A 181 -65.45 17.84 9.00
N LEU A 182 -64.39 17.22 9.51
CA LEU A 182 -63.31 17.93 10.21
C LEU A 182 -62.47 18.79 9.27
N ILE A 183 -62.17 18.32 8.05
CA ILE A 183 -61.49 19.14 7.03
C ILE A 183 -62.33 20.38 6.70
N VAL A 184 -63.62 20.18 6.45
CA VAL A 184 -64.55 21.29 6.15
C VAL A 184 -64.60 22.27 7.32
N LYS A 185 -64.76 21.78 8.56
CA LYS A 185 -64.75 22.61 9.78
C LYS A 185 -63.43 23.39 9.95
N ALA A 186 -62.29 22.72 9.79
CA ALA A 186 -60.96 23.35 9.89
C ALA A 186 -60.74 24.43 8.82
N SER A 187 -61.47 24.35 7.70
CA SER A 187 -61.41 25.36 6.64
C SER A 187 -62.14 26.66 6.98
N TYR A 188 -63.08 26.65 7.93
CA TYR A 188 -63.87 27.84 8.31
C TYR A 188 -63.38 28.52 9.58
N VAL A 189 -62.71 27.80 10.48
CA VAL A 189 -62.26 28.33 11.77
C VAL A 189 -60.88 28.98 11.62
N GLU A 190 -60.68 30.19 12.14
CA GLU A 190 -59.34 30.75 12.33
C GLU A 190 -58.70 30.13 13.57
N VAL A 191 -57.78 29.19 13.35
CA VAL A 191 -57.01 28.52 14.42
C VAL A 191 -55.59 29.08 14.38
N SER A 192 -55.02 29.37 15.56
CA SER A 192 -53.65 29.89 15.70
C SER A 192 -52.56 28.88 15.29
N GLN A 193 -52.87 27.58 15.40
CA GLN A 193 -51.96 26.50 15.06
C GLN A 193 -52.05 26.14 13.57
N LYS A 194 -50.87 25.95 12.94
CA LYS A 194 -50.77 25.69 11.51
C LYS A 194 -50.85 24.19 11.15
N ILE A 195 -50.62 23.31 12.12
CA ILE A 195 -50.75 21.85 11.95
C ILE A 195 -51.94 21.37 12.79
N ILE A 196 -52.92 20.76 12.13
CA ILE A 196 -54.15 20.27 12.76
C ILE A 196 -54.25 18.75 12.55
N LEU A 197 -54.35 18.02 13.65
CA LEU A 197 -54.43 16.57 13.68
C LEU A 197 -55.92 16.15 13.72
N LEU A 198 -56.39 15.53 12.64
CA LEU A 198 -57.78 15.12 12.41
C LEU A 198 -58.03 13.68 12.85
N PHE A 199 -57.42 13.26 13.96
CA PHE A 199 -57.60 11.93 14.54
C PHE A 199 -57.56 12.03 16.07
N PRO A 200 -58.07 11.02 16.80
CA PRO A 200 -58.18 11.06 18.25
C PRO A 200 -56.81 11.29 18.90
N GLU A 201 -56.77 12.10 19.97
CA GLU A 201 -55.56 12.39 20.73
C GLU A 201 -54.90 11.13 21.31
N HIS A 202 -55.72 10.19 21.78
CA HIS A 202 -55.24 8.92 22.31
C HIS A 202 -55.32 7.81 21.25
N PRO A 203 -54.18 7.25 20.80
CA PRO A 203 -54.18 6.12 19.88
C PRO A 203 -54.77 4.87 20.51
N THR A 204 -55.27 3.96 19.66
CA THR A 204 -55.72 2.63 20.08
C THR A 204 -54.65 1.61 19.74
N THR A 205 -54.29 0.73 20.69
CA THR A 205 -53.37 -0.37 20.39
C THR A 205 -54.06 -1.41 19.50
N ASP A 206 -53.29 -2.15 18.71
CA ASP A 206 -53.78 -3.19 17.83
C ASP A 206 -54.57 -4.27 18.58
N ILE A 207 -54.16 -4.65 19.79
CA ILE A 207 -54.91 -5.58 20.63
C ILE A 207 -56.21 -4.98 21.16
N SER A 208 -56.20 -3.73 21.62
CA SER A 208 -57.42 -3.04 22.06
C SER A 208 -58.40 -2.88 20.90
N LEU A 209 -57.89 -2.61 19.69
CA LEU A 209 -58.70 -2.51 18.50
C LEU A 209 -59.34 -3.87 18.15
N ALA A 210 -58.57 -4.96 18.14
CA ALA A 210 -59.11 -6.30 17.91
C ALA A 210 -60.19 -6.68 18.94
N ASN A 211 -59.99 -6.30 20.21
CA ASN A 211 -60.98 -6.51 21.27
C ASN A 211 -62.27 -5.70 21.06
N ILE A 212 -62.20 -4.52 20.42
CA ILE A 212 -63.41 -3.76 20.04
C ILE A 212 -64.23 -4.56 19.01
N PHE A 213 -63.59 -5.15 18.00
CA PHE A 213 -64.27 -6.01 17.02
C PHE A 213 -64.89 -7.24 17.70
N GLN A 214 -64.14 -7.94 18.54
CA GLN A 214 -64.65 -9.10 19.29
C GLN A 214 -65.78 -8.72 20.26
N LYS A 215 -65.76 -7.52 20.86
CA LYS A 215 -66.85 -7.04 21.72
C LYS A 215 -68.13 -6.75 20.93
N ILE A 216 -68.01 -6.29 19.68
CA ILE A 216 -69.14 -5.99 18.80
C ILE A 216 -69.74 -7.28 18.23
N ASN A 217 -68.88 -8.23 17.84
CA ASN A 217 -69.28 -9.57 17.40
C ASN A 217 -68.46 -10.63 18.15
N PRO A 218 -69.03 -11.28 19.18
CA PRO A 218 -68.35 -12.29 20.01
C PRO A 218 -67.81 -13.51 19.26
N ASP A 219 -68.29 -13.79 18.04
CA ASP A 219 -67.83 -14.92 17.24
C ASP A 219 -66.46 -14.67 16.60
N ILE A 220 -65.99 -13.41 16.58
CA ILE A 220 -64.68 -13.06 16.03
C ILE A 220 -63.56 -13.59 16.95
N LYS A 221 -62.73 -14.50 16.43
CA LYS A 221 -61.53 -15.00 17.12
C LYS A 221 -60.36 -14.04 16.97
N VAL A 222 -59.65 -13.75 18.07
CA VAL A 222 -58.45 -12.89 18.05
C VAL A 222 -57.22 -13.76 18.30
N ASP A 223 -56.33 -13.83 17.33
CA ASP A 223 -55.08 -14.61 17.39
C ASP A 223 -53.86 -13.71 17.15
N PHE A 224 -52.69 -14.14 17.60
CA PHE A 224 -51.44 -13.44 17.33
C PHE A 224 -50.70 -14.04 16.13
N SER A 225 -50.12 -13.17 15.31
CA SER A 225 -49.33 -13.53 14.14
C SER A 225 -47.93 -12.92 14.21
N LYS A 226 -47.00 -13.48 13.43
CA LYS A 226 -45.61 -13.04 13.38
C LYS A 226 -45.51 -11.54 13.11
N GLU A 227 -44.64 -10.88 13.86
CA GLU A 227 -44.44 -9.42 13.81
C GLU A 227 -44.19 -8.94 12.38
N LYS A 228 -45.07 -8.06 11.89
CA LYS A 228 -44.87 -7.34 10.63
C LYS A 228 -44.18 -6.02 10.92
N LYS A 229 -43.15 -5.68 10.13
CA LYS A 229 -42.48 -4.38 10.20
C LYS A 229 -43.48 -3.27 9.86
N GLU A 230 -44.00 -2.59 10.87
CA GLU A 230 -44.82 -1.40 10.65
C GLU A 230 -43.94 -0.19 10.30
N LYS A 231 -44.46 0.69 9.44
CA LYS A 231 -43.81 1.99 9.21
C LYS A 231 -43.87 2.80 10.50
N LYS A 232 -42.71 3.31 10.95
CA LYS A 232 -42.66 4.24 12.09
C LYS A 232 -43.55 5.44 11.80
N ILE A 233 -44.55 5.65 12.65
CA ILE A 233 -45.45 6.79 12.59
C ILE A 233 -44.76 7.97 13.27
N PHE A 234 -44.68 9.12 12.59
CA PHE A 234 -44.16 10.34 13.17
C PHE A 234 -45.27 11.37 13.27
N ILE A 235 -45.53 11.86 14.49
CA ILE A 235 -46.49 12.94 14.74
C ILE A 235 -45.68 14.24 14.84
N PRO A 236 -45.97 15.27 14.00
CA PRO A 236 -45.28 16.55 14.09
C PRO A 236 -45.42 17.18 15.48
N GLN A 237 -44.32 17.66 16.05
CA GLN A 237 -44.35 18.35 17.35
C GLN A 237 -45.10 19.69 17.21
N GLY A 238 -46.04 19.97 18.11
CA GLY A 238 -46.84 21.20 18.11
C GLY A 238 -48.16 21.14 17.33
N GLY A 239 -48.56 19.99 16.79
CA GLY A 239 -49.88 19.82 16.16
C GLY A 239 -51.03 19.84 17.17
N GLN A 240 -52.15 20.50 16.82
CA GLN A 240 -53.35 20.55 17.66
C GLN A 240 -54.36 19.49 17.23
N HIS A 241 -54.82 18.65 18.16
CA HIS A 241 -55.89 17.68 17.89
C HIS A 241 -57.24 18.38 17.72
N ALA A 242 -57.92 18.11 16.60
CA ALA A 242 -59.27 18.58 16.34
C ALA A 242 -60.34 17.80 17.14
N ILE A 243 -59.97 16.65 17.71
CA ILE A 243 -60.84 15.73 18.44
C ILE A 243 -60.13 15.31 19.73
N SER A 244 -60.69 15.68 20.89
CA SER A 244 -60.20 15.21 22.20
C SER A 244 -60.80 13.88 22.61
N ARG A 245 -62.08 13.63 22.30
CA ARG A 245 -62.79 12.38 22.60
C ARG A 245 -63.47 11.82 21.35
N TYR A 246 -63.20 10.55 21.03
CA TYR A 246 -63.75 9.86 19.85
C TYR A 246 -64.41 8.54 20.24
N GLU A 247 -65.69 8.37 19.91
CA GLU A 247 -66.48 7.19 20.24
C GLU A 247 -66.24 6.06 19.24
N LEU A 248 -65.02 5.51 19.24
CA LEU A 248 -64.57 4.52 18.26
C LEU A 248 -65.46 3.26 18.20
N ILE A 249 -65.92 2.76 19.36
CA ILE A 249 -66.74 1.55 19.43
C ILE A 249 -68.06 1.70 18.65
N GLU A 250 -68.72 2.85 18.81
CA GLU A 250 -69.97 3.15 18.09
C GLU A 250 -69.72 3.23 16.58
N ARG A 251 -68.61 3.85 16.15
CA ARG A 251 -68.25 3.95 14.73
C ARG A 251 -67.86 2.62 14.10
N VAL A 252 -67.26 1.71 14.86
CA VAL A 252 -66.97 0.35 14.39
C VAL A 252 -68.28 -0.47 14.30
N ARG A 253 -69.25 -0.25 15.20
CA ARG A 253 -70.56 -0.92 15.17
C ARG A 253 -71.35 -0.57 13.90
N GLU A 254 -71.23 0.66 13.40
CA GLU A 254 -71.85 1.11 12.14
C GLU A 254 -71.34 0.37 10.88
N LEU A 255 -70.24 -0.39 10.97
CA LEU A 255 -69.65 -1.08 9.82
C LEU A 255 -70.42 -2.29 9.32
N ASP A 256 -71.33 -2.83 10.13
CA ASP A 256 -72.21 -3.96 9.77
C ASP A 256 -71.41 -5.16 9.24
N LEU A 257 -70.81 -5.91 10.17
CA LEU A 257 -69.81 -6.95 9.88
C LEU A 257 -70.44 -8.29 9.45
N GLU A 258 -71.76 -8.44 9.53
CA GLU A 258 -72.49 -9.70 9.32
C GLU A 258 -72.97 -9.93 7.87
N ASP A 259 -72.98 -8.89 7.02
CA ASP A 259 -73.46 -8.98 5.64
C ASP A 259 -72.32 -9.35 4.66
N LEU A 260 -72.16 -10.66 4.43
CA LEU A 260 -71.00 -11.28 3.74
C LEU A 260 -71.21 -11.59 2.25
N GLU A 261 -72.37 -11.28 1.68
CA GLU A 261 -72.66 -11.61 0.28
C GLU A 261 -72.48 -10.41 -0.67
N ASN A 262 -71.45 -10.50 -1.51
CA ASN A 262 -71.31 -9.82 -2.80
C ASN A 262 -71.65 -8.31 -2.88
N ARG A 263 -70.68 -7.48 -2.48
CA ARG A 263 -70.53 -6.15 -3.09
C ARG A 263 -69.08 -5.87 -3.43
N ASP A 264 -68.84 -5.50 -4.68
CA ASP A 264 -67.56 -5.00 -5.20
C ASP A 264 -67.04 -3.87 -4.31
N LEU A 265 -66.16 -4.23 -3.36
CA LEU A 265 -65.48 -3.24 -2.52
C LEU A 265 -64.63 -2.37 -3.42
N LYS A 266 -64.95 -1.08 -3.50
CA LYS A 266 -64.21 -0.11 -4.29
C LYS A 266 -62.85 0.13 -3.60
N VAL A 267 -61.87 -0.72 -3.91
CA VAL A 267 -60.50 -0.54 -3.48
C VAL A 267 -59.94 0.65 -4.25
N ILE A 268 -59.61 1.73 -3.54
CA ILE A 268 -58.92 2.87 -4.12
C ILE A 268 -57.45 2.48 -4.25
N ASN A 269 -57.16 1.60 -5.20
CA ASN A 269 -55.80 1.19 -5.50
C ASN A 269 -55.05 2.37 -6.11
N LYS A 270 -53.83 2.65 -5.64
CA LYS A 270 -52.84 3.42 -6.39
C LYS A 270 -52.74 2.82 -7.78
N ASN A 271 -53.34 3.47 -8.77
CA ASN A 271 -53.10 3.17 -10.16
C ASN A 271 -51.62 3.48 -10.42
N LYS A 272 -50.75 2.49 -10.26
CA LYS A 272 -49.50 2.43 -11.01
C LYS A 272 -49.94 2.37 -12.46
N GLU A 273 -50.08 3.53 -13.10
CA GLU A 273 -50.21 3.60 -14.54
C GLU A 273 -49.06 2.79 -15.14
N LYS A 274 -49.40 1.60 -15.64
CA LYS A 274 -48.64 0.96 -16.70
C LYS A 274 -48.87 1.80 -17.94
N SER A 275 -48.19 2.95 -18.01
CA SER A 275 -47.81 3.55 -19.28
C SER A 275 -47.11 2.45 -20.08
N LYS A 276 -47.83 1.86 -21.04
CA LYS A 276 -47.19 1.24 -22.21
C LYS A 276 -46.59 2.40 -23.01
N SER A 277 -45.53 2.97 -22.47
CA SER A 277 -44.63 3.80 -23.21
C SER A 277 -43.93 2.86 -24.19
N PHE A 278 -44.14 3.08 -25.48
CA PHE A 278 -43.33 2.48 -26.54
C PHE A 278 -41.83 2.79 -26.33
N LEU A 279 -41.51 3.78 -25.48
CA LEU A 279 -40.17 4.09 -25.01
C LEU A 279 -39.71 3.24 -23.81
N ARG A 280 -40.53 2.44 -23.12
CA ARG A 280 -40.06 1.53 -22.07
C ARG A 280 -39.19 0.40 -22.63
N PRO A 281 -39.60 -0.35 -23.67
CA PRO A 281 -38.68 -1.31 -24.28
C PRO A 281 -37.48 -0.59 -24.90
N LEU A 282 -37.62 0.59 -25.52
CA LEU A 282 -36.47 1.35 -26.04
C LEU A 282 -35.55 1.87 -24.94
N PHE A 283 -36.06 2.23 -23.75
CA PHE A 283 -35.28 2.66 -22.59
C PHE A 283 -34.62 1.46 -21.90
N PHE A 284 -35.33 0.33 -21.74
CA PHE A 284 -34.72 -0.90 -21.24
C PHE A 284 -33.74 -1.49 -22.26
N LEU A 285 -33.97 -1.29 -23.56
CA LEU A 285 -33.07 -1.67 -24.64
C LEU A 285 -31.87 -0.72 -24.69
N SER A 286 -32.04 0.59 -24.53
CA SER A 286 -30.92 1.54 -24.47
C SER A 286 -30.11 1.35 -23.19
N LEU A 287 -30.77 1.04 -22.07
CA LEU A 287 -30.12 0.68 -20.81
C LEU A 287 -29.41 -0.67 -20.95
N ALA A 288 -30.02 -1.67 -21.60
CA ALA A 288 -29.38 -2.96 -21.86
C ALA A 288 -28.20 -2.82 -22.82
N ILE A 289 -28.31 -2.01 -23.87
CA ILE A 289 -27.22 -1.68 -24.80
C ILE A 289 -26.12 -0.92 -24.06
N PHE A 290 -26.47 0.04 -23.21
CA PHE A 290 -25.51 0.76 -22.37
C PHE A 290 -24.80 -0.17 -21.40
N PHE A 291 -25.53 -1.09 -20.74
CA PHE A 291 -24.95 -2.14 -19.92
C PHE A 291 -24.08 -3.10 -20.73
N LEU A 292 -24.49 -3.49 -21.94
CA LEU A 292 -23.69 -4.34 -22.84
C LEU A 292 -22.42 -3.64 -23.31
N ILE A 293 -22.45 -2.33 -23.53
CA ILE A 293 -21.28 -1.52 -23.87
C ILE A 293 -20.36 -1.38 -22.65
N LEU A 294 -20.92 -1.20 -21.45
CA LEU A 294 -20.13 -1.13 -20.21
C LEU A 294 -19.67 -2.48 -19.69
N LEU A 295 -20.29 -3.59 -20.12
CA LEU A 295 -20.05 -4.91 -19.56
C LEU A 295 -18.58 -5.35 -19.75
N PRO A 296 -17.93 -5.18 -20.92
CA PRO A 296 -16.50 -5.45 -21.06
C PRO A 296 -15.63 -4.63 -20.12
N LEU A 297 -15.92 -3.33 -19.94
CA LEU A 297 -15.17 -2.49 -19.01
C LEU A 297 -15.37 -2.96 -17.55
N MET A 298 -16.61 -3.23 -17.17
CA MET A 298 -16.98 -3.66 -15.81
C MET A 298 -16.39 -5.03 -15.48
N THR A 299 -16.48 -5.99 -16.40
CA THR A 299 -15.93 -7.35 -16.23
C THR A 299 -14.40 -7.31 -16.22
N THR A 300 -13.77 -6.60 -17.17
CA THR A 300 -12.31 -6.41 -17.19
C THR A 300 -11.82 -5.80 -15.88
N SER A 301 -12.48 -4.73 -15.40
CA SER A 301 -12.12 -4.08 -14.14
C SER A 301 -12.35 -5.00 -12.94
N PHE A 302 -13.49 -5.69 -12.89
CA PHE A 302 -13.83 -6.62 -11.80
C PHE A 302 -12.81 -7.75 -11.69
N TYR A 303 -12.50 -8.43 -12.79
CA TYR A 303 -11.52 -9.51 -12.80
C TYR A 303 -10.09 -9.00 -12.55
N SER A 304 -9.72 -7.82 -13.05
CA SER A 304 -8.43 -7.19 -12.74
C SER A 304 -8.28 -6.91 -11.24
N LEU A 305 -9.33 -6.38 -10.59
CA LEU A 305 -9.33 -6.13 -9.14
C LEU A 305 -9.26 -7.43 -8.33
N LEU A 306 -9.98 -8.48 -8.73
CA LEU A 306 -9.86 -9.80 -8.11
C LEU A 306 -8.45 -10.37 -8.29
N ALA A 307 -7.86 -10.21 -9.47
CA ALA A 307 -6.52 -10.69 -9.77
C ALA A 307 -5.45 -10.01 -8.90
N ILE A 308 -5.52 -8.67 -8.78
CA ILE A 308 -4.63 -7.87 -7.91
C ILE A 308 -4.80 -8.31 -6.45
N ARG A 309 -6.05 -8.47 -5.98
CA ARG A 309 -6.32 -8.92 -4.60
C ARG A 309 -5.75 -10.30 -4.31
N GLU A 310 -5.94 -11.26 -5.21
CA GLU A 310 -5.39 -12.61 -5.03
C GLU A 310 -3.86 -12.61 -5.06
N LEU A 311 -3.23 -11.76 -5.89
CA LEU A 311 -1.78 -11.61 -5.94
C LEU A 311 -1.22 -10.98 -4.65
N ALA A 312 -1.88 -9.94 -4.13
CA ALA A 312 -1.55 -9.36 -2.82
C ALA A 312 -1.71 -10.40 -1.69
N THR A 313 -2.75 -11.24 -1.76
CA THR A 313 -2.95 -12.34 -0.81
C THR A 313 -1.85 -13.40 -0.92
N ALA A 314 -1.41 -13.72 -2.14
CA ALA A 314 -0.28 -14.62 -2.38
C ALA A 314 0.98 -14.08 -1.68
N LYS A 315 1.32 -12.80 -1.88
CA LYS A 315 2.44 -12.11 -1.19
C LYS A 315 2.37 -12.29 0.33
N THR A 316 1.19 -12.12 0.94
CA THR A 316 1.01 -12.33 2.39
C THR A 316 1.26 -13.78 2.81
N PHE A 317 0.87 -14.78 2.01
CA PHE A 317 1.16 -16.19 2.32
C PHE A 317 2.66 -16.51 2.18
N VAL A 318 3.34 -15.93 1.18
CA VAL A 318 4.81 -16.03 1.04
C VAL A 318 5.51 -15.47 2.28
N GLN A 319 5.08 -14.30 2.77
CA GLN A 319 5.63 -13.69 3.99
C GLN A 319 5.43 -14.56 5.24
N LYS A 320 4.43 -15.44 5.25
CA LYS A 320 4.17 -16.39 6.33
C LYS A 320 4.83 -17.77 6.12
N GLY A 321 5.53 -17.97 5.00
CA GLY A 321 6.15 -19.25 4.63
C GLY A 321 5.17 -20.33 4.13
N ASP A 322 3.91 -19.98 3.84
CA ASP A 322 2.89 -20.89 3.32
C ASP A 322 2.88 -20.88 1.78
N PHE A 323 3.84 -21.58 1.19
CA PHE A 323 4.01 -21.64 -0.27
C PHE A 323 2.85 -22.35 -0.98
N ASP A 324 2.24 -23.37 -0.38
CA ASP A 324 1.09 -24.08 -0.96
C ASP A 324 -0.10 -23.14 -1.17
N SER A 325 -0.44 -22.35 -0.14
CA SER A 325 -1.51 -21.34 -0.25
C SER A 325 -1.10 -20.21 -1.20
N ALA A 326 0.16 -19.78 -1.17
CA ALA A 326 0.66 -18.74 -2.07
C ALA A 326 0.57 -19.15 -3.55
N ILE A 327 0.96 -20.39 -3.91
CA ILE A 327 0.86 -20.92 -5.27
C ILE A 327 -0.60 -20.96 -5.73
N LYS A 328 -1.54 -21.41 -4.88
CA LYS A 328 -2.98 -21.40 -5.20
C LYS A 328 -3.49 -19.99 -5.47
N LYS A 329 -3.10 -19.02 -4.65
CA LYS A 329 -3.47 -17.61 -4.81
C LYS A 329 -2.86 -16.96 -6.06
N ALA A 330 -1.61 -17.27 -6.38
CA ALA A 330 -0.97 -16.83 -7.61
C ALA A 330 -1.65 -17.43 -8.86
N ASN A 331 -2.04 -18.71 -8.82
CA ASN A 331 -2.82 -19.36 -9.88
C ASN A 331 -4.21 -18.73 -10.08
N ASN A 332 -4.93 -18.43 -9.00
CA ASN A 332 -6.20 -17.71 -9.07
C ASN A 332 -6.01 -16.33 -9.70
N SER A 333 -4.96 -15.61 -9.27
CA SER A 333 -4.63 -14.30 -9.83
C SER A 333 -4.37 -14.37 -11.34
N LYS A 334 -3.52 -15.32 -11.78
CA LYS A 334 -3.26 -15.57 -13.21
C LYS A 334 -4.56 -15.84 -13.97
N THR A 335 -5.42 -16.73 -13.45
CA THR A 335 -6.71 -17.07 -14.06
C THR A 335 -7.63 -15.85 -14.20
N PHE A 336 -7.67 -14.99 -13.17
CA PHE A 336 -8.46 -13.76 -13.22
C PHE A 336 -7.88 -12.73 -14.20
N PHE A 337 -6.56 -12.56 -14.27
CA PHE A 337 -5.95 -11.72 -15.32
C PHE A 337 -6.18 -12.27 -16.73
N GLU A 338 -6.12 -13.58 -16.94
CA GLU A 338 -6.47 -14.20 -18.23
C GLU A 338 -7.93 -13.96 -18.61
N THR A 339 -8.83 -13.99 -17.62
CA THR A 339 -10.24 -13.67 -17.83
C THR A 339 -10.43 -12.19 -18.16
N ALA A 340 -9.74 -11.31 -17.43
CA ALA A 340 -9.74 -9.87 -17.71
C ALA A 340 -9.20 -9.57 -19.13
N GLN A 341 -8.14 -10.29 -19.55
CA GLN A 341 -7.55 -10.16 -20.89
C GLN A 341 -8.58 -10.50 -21.99
N LYS A 342 -9.28 -11.63 -21.86
CA LYS A 342 -10.34 -12.02 -22.80
C LYS A 342 -11.47 -11.00 -22.89
N THR A 343 -11.89 -10.41 -21.76
CA THR A 343 -12.94 -9.38 -21.77
C THR A 343 -12.44 -8.03 -22.29
N SER A 344 -11.14 -7.75 -22.14
CA SER A 344 -10.53 -6.52 -22.63
C SER A 344 -10.29 -6.49 -24.15
N ASP A 345 -10.23 -7.63 -24.83
CA ASP A 345 -10.20 -7.67 -26.29
C ASP A 345 -11.47 -7.02 -26.88
N ILE A 346 -12.62 -7.28 -26.26
CA ILE A 346 -13.90 -6.65 -26.62
C ILE A 346 -13.88 -5.16 -26.28
N LEU A 347 -13.30 -4.79 -25.12
CA LEU A 347 -13.12 -3.40 -24.72
C LEU A 347 -12.26 -2.62 -25.72
N MET A 348 -11.24 -3.25 -26.32
CA MET A 348 -10.36 -2.62 -27.31
C MET A 348 -11.13 -2.23 -28.58
N ILE A 349 -12.01 -3.11 -29.05
CA ILE A 349 -12.88 -2.84 -30.20
C ILE A 349 -13.77 -1.62 -29.88
N GLN A 350 -14.36 -1.60 -28.68
CA GLN A 350 -15.20 -0.48 -28.23
C GLN A 350 -14.40 0.82 -28.07
N SER A 351 -13.18 0.76 -27.53
CA SER A 351 -12.34 1.94 -27.30
C SER A 351 -11.89 2.60 -28.60
N ARG A 352 -11.67 1.83 -29.67
CA ARG A 352 -11.37 2.36 -31.01
C ARG A 352 -12.53 3.20 -31.56
N ILE A 353 -13.77 2.77 -31.31
CA ILE A 353 -14.97 3.49 -31.75
C ILE A 353 -15.09 4.84 -31.05
N ILE A 354 -14.72 4.92 -29.77
CA ILE A 354 -14.81 6.14 -28.95
C ILE A 354 -13.48 6.91 -28.84
N ARG A 355 -12.46 6.57 -29.63
CA ARG A 355 -11.12 7.21 -29.66
C ARG A 355 -10.41 7.22 -28.29
N LEU A 356 -10.56 6.15 -27.52
CA LEU A 356 -9.88 5.90 -26.24
C LEU A 356 -8.91 4.71 -26.32
N ASP A 357 -8.54 4.29 -27.52
CA ASP A 357 -7.64 3.17 -27.81
C ASP A 357 -6.30 3.28 -27.07
N GLY A 358 -5.69 4.46 -26.98
CA GLY A 358 -4.44 4.64 -26.22
C GLY A 358 -4.59 4.38 -24.71
N LYS A 359 -5.76 4.66 -24.11
CA LYS A 359 -6.02 4.36 -22.69
C LYS A 359 -6.35 2.89 -22.47
N ALA A 360 -7.10 2.28 -23.38
CA ALA A 360 -7.41 0.86 -23.34
C ALA A 360 -6.15 0.00 -23.53
N GLN A 361 -5.24 0.39 -24.42
CA GLN A 361 -3.94 -0.27 -24.60
C GLN A 361 -3.13 -0.22 -23.30
N LYS A 362 -3.00 0.94 -22.64
CA LYS A 362 -2.31 1.02 -21.34
C LYS A 362 -2.92 0.13 -20.26
N LEU A 363 -4.24 -0.04 -20.26
CA LEU A 363 -4.91 -0.95 -19.34
C LEU A 363 -4.59 -2.41 -19.67
N LEU A 364 -4.61 -2.77 -20.95
CA LEU A 364 -4.23 -4.09 -21.45
C LEU A 364 -2.77 -4.43 -21.10
N ASP A 365 -1.86 -3.49 -21.31
CA ASP A 365 -0.43 -3.65 -20.96
C ASP A 365 -0.27 -3.92 -19.46
N LYS A 366 -1.05 -3.25 -18.60
CA LYS A 366 -1.08 -3.51 -17.15
C LYS A 366 -1.70 -4.87 -16.80
N ILE A 367 -2.76 -5.30 -17.50
CA ILE A 367 -3.39 -6.62 -17.31
C ILE A 367 -2.41 -7.73 -17.70
N GLU A 368 -1.71 -7.57 -18.83
CA GLU A 368 -0.68 -8.48 -19.29
C GLU A 368 0.53 -8.51 -18.33
N GLY A 369 0.99 -7.34 -17.87
CA GLY A 369 1.99 -7.22 -16.82
C GLY A 369 1.59 -7.97 -15.55
N GLY A 370 0.37 -7.75 -15.06
CA GLY A 370 -0.19 -8.47 -13.92
C GLY A 370 -0.23 -9.99 -14.11
N LYS A 371 -0.70 -10.46 -15.28
CA LYS A 371 -0.70 -11.89 -15.64
C LYS A 371 0.70 -12.48 -15.59
N ASN A 372 1.68 -11.80 -16.21
CA ASN A 372 3.06 -12.25 -16.29
C ASN A 372 3.71 -12.28 -14.90
N VAL A 373 3.41 -11.31 -14.03
CA VAL A 373 3.86 -11.32 -12.61
C VAL A 373 3.24 -12.48 -11.84
N SER A 374 1.95 -12.77 -12.03
CA SER A 374 1.30 -13.93 -11.40
C SER A 374 1.91 -15.24 -11.89
N GLN A 375 2.22 -15.35 -13.18
CA GLN A 375 2.92 -16.52 -13.75
C GLN A 375 4.35 -16.64 -13.21
N ALA A 376 5.08 -15.53 -13.12
CA ALA A 376 6.42 -15.52 -12.55
C ALA A 376 6.42 -15.95 -11.09
N SER A 377 5.45 -15.46 -10.31
CA SER A 377 5.24 -15.85 -8.91
C SER A 377 5.03 -17.34 -8.76
N ILE A 378 4.23 -17.97 -9.63
CA ILE A 378 4.01 -19.43 -9.62
C ILE A 378 5.35 -20.16 -9.82
N HIS A 379 6.09 -19.84 -10.88
CA HIS A 379 7.38 -20.48 -11.16
C HIS A 379 8.40 -20.29 -10.03
N ILE A 380 8.45 -19.09 -9.44
CA ILE A 380 9.34 -18.80 -8.31
C ILE A 380 8.97 -19.64 -7.10
N LEU A 381 7.68 -19.71 -6.77
CA LEU A 381 7.20 -20.45 -5.60
C LEU A 381 7.35 -21.96 -5.78
N GLU A 382 7.05 -22.51 -6.95
CA GLU A 382 7.25 -23.92 -7.27
C GLU A 382 8.74 -24.30 -7.17
N GLY A 383 9.63 -23.49 -7.73
CA GLY A 383 11.07 -23.70 -7.62
C GLY A 383 11.55 -23.60 -6.16
N SER A 384 11.05 -22.62 -5.42
CA SER A 384 11.39 -22.43 -4.00
C SER A 384 10.91 -23.58 -3.12
N GLU A 385 9.74 -24.14 -3.41
CA GLU A 385 9.22 -25.31 -2.70
C GLU A 385 10.12 -26.54 -2.91
N VAL A 386 10.54 -26.80 -4.15
CA VAL A 386 11.47 -27.89 -4.44
C VAL A 386 12.81 -27.69 -3.73
N LEU A 387 13.35 -26.47 -3.72
CA LEU A 387 14.57 -26.17 -2.93
C LEU A 387 14.36 -26.39 -1.43
N ARG A 388 13.19 -26.08 -0.90
CA ARG A 388 12.83 -26.33 0.50
C ARG A 388 12.80 -27.83 0.81
N GLU A 389 12.31 -28.66 -0.10
CA GLU A 389 12.34 -30.12 0.04
C GLU A 389 13.75 -30.70 -0.04
N ILE A 390 14.59 -30.15 -0.93
CA ILE A 390 16.01 -30.50 -1.01
C ILE A 390 16.68 -30.15 0.31
N TYR A 391 16.60 -28.89 0.76
CA TYR A 391 17.22 -28.45 2.01
C TYR A 391 16.72 -29.26 3.21
N GLY A 392 15.42 -29.53 3.27
CA GLY A 392 14.76 -30.27 4.35
C GLY A 392 15.01 -31.78 4.38
N GLY A 393 15.86 -32.31 3.50
CA GLY A 393 16.22 -33.72 3.57
C GLY A 393 15.34 -34.68 2.77
N LYS A 394 14.27 -34.18 2.13
CA LYS A 394 13.15 -35.01 1.63
C LYS A 394 13.32 -35.48 0.18
N SER A 395 14.09 -34.77 -0.63
CA SER A 395 14.33 -35.16 -2.03
C SER A 395 15.18 -36.44 -2.13
N LYS A 396 14.76 -37.33 -3.05
CA LYS A 396 15.46 -38.58 -3.39
C LYS A 396 16.52 -38.41 -4.48
N ASP A 397 16.30 -37.48 -5.41
CA ASP A 397 17.24 -37.08 -6.46
C ASP A 397 17.48 -35.58 -6.34
N ALA A 398 18.28 -35.21 -5.34
CA ALA A 398 18.50 -33.80 -4.99
C ALA A 398 19.07 -32.99 -6.17
N LYS A 399 19.94 -33.61 -6.99
CA LYS A 399 20.55 -32.95 -8.15
C LYS A 399 19.52 -32.72 -9.27
N GLY A 400 18.75 -33.75 -9.62
CA GLY A 400 17.70 -33.62 -10.63
C GLY A 400 16.60 -32.63 -10.21
N ASP A 401 16.21 -32.66 -8.94
CA ASP A 401 15.23 -31.73 -8.39
C ASP A 401 15.77 -30.29 -8.32
N PHE A 402 17.06 -30.09 -8.01
CA PHE A 402 17.69 -28.78 -8.07
C PHE A 402 17.68 -28.19 -9.48
N LEU A 403 17.96 -29.01 -10.50
CA LEU A 403 17.91 -28.57 -11.90
C LEU A 403 16.49 -28.15 -12.30
N LYS A 404 15.46 -28.90 -11.90
CA LYS A 404 14.05 -28.52 -12.11
C LYS A 404 13.72 -27.20 -11.41
N ALA A 405 14.12 -27.07 -10.15
CA ALA A 405 13.91 -25.87 -9.36
C ALA A 405 14.60 -24.65 -10.00
N SER A 406 15.87 -24.79 -10.37
CA SER A 406 16.66 -23.76 -11.04
C SER A 406 16.01 -23.32 -12.35
N ASN A 407 15.54 -24.24 -13.18
CA ASN A 407 14.83 -23.90 -14.42
C ASN A 407 13.51 -23.16 -14.16
N SER A 408 12.76 -23.55 -13.14
CA SER A 408 11.53 -22.85 -12.74
C SER A 408 11.85 -21.43 -12.27
N LEU A 409 12.81 -21.28 -11.35
CA LEU A 409 13.27 -19.97 -10.87
C LEU A 409 13.78 -19.08 -12.01
N LYS A 410 14.60 -19.61 -12.94
CA LYS A 410 15.07 -18.88 -14.15
C LYS A 410 13.91 -18.35 -14.98
N THR A 411 12.89 -19.19 -15.21
CA THR A 411 11.69 -18.81 -15.97
C THR A 411 10.94 -17.69 -15.26
N GLY A 412 10.73 -17.80 -13.95
CA GLY A 412 10.06 -16.76 -13.17
C GLY A 412 10.83 -15.44 -13.13
N VAL A 413 12.15 -15.49 -12.91
CA VAL A 413 13.04 -14.32 -12.94
C VAL A 413 13.01 -13.63 -14.30
N ALA A 414 13.12 -14.39 -15.39
CA ALA A 414 13.08 -13.83 -16.75
C ALA A 414 11.75 -13.12 -17.03
N LEU A 415 10.62 -13.67 -16.58
CA LEU A 415 9.32 -13.02 -16.68
C LEU A 415 9.25 -11.72 -15.87
N LEU A 416 9.75 -11.71 -14.63
CA LEU A 416 9.78 -10.47 -13.81
C LEU A 416 10.66 -9.39 -14.44
N GLN A 417 11.86 -9.74 -14.89
CA GLN A 417 12.78 -8.82 -15.56
C GLN A 417 12.16 -8.23 -16.83
N ARG A 418 11.46 -9.06 -17.62
CA ARG A 418 10.72 -8.60 -18.81
C ARG A 418 9.63 -7.60 -18.45
N VAL A 419 8.76 -7.91 -17.48
CA VAL A 419 7.67 -7.01 -17.07
C VAL A 419 8.21 -5.68 -16.53
N LYS A 420 9.31 -5.73 -15.77
CA LYS A 420 10.00 -4.53 -15.28
C LYS A 420 10.55 -3.69 -16.43
N ALA A 421 11.22 -4.31 -17.41
CA ALA A 421 11.77 -3.64 -18.59
C ALA A 421 10.70 -3.00 -19.48
N GLU A 422 9.52 -3.62 -19.56
CA GLU A 422 8.35 -3.10 -20.29
C GLU A 422 7.63 -1.96 -19.53
N GLY A 423 7.98 -1.69 -18.26
CA GLY A 423 7.35 -0.65 -17.44
C GLY A 423 5.94 -1.01 -16.96
N ASN A 424 5.58 -2.29 -16.98
CA ASN A 424 4.23 -2.79 -16.70
C ASN A 424 4.10 -3.46 -15.33
N LEU A 425 5.08 -3.24 -14.44
CA LEU A 425 5.09 -3.85 -13.12
C LEU A 425 4.01 -3.19 -12.21
N PRO A 426 3.14 -3.98 -11.54
CA PRO A 426 2.14 -3.43 -10.63
C PRO A 426 2.79 -2.66 -9.46
N ASP A 427 2.26 -1.49 -9.13
CA ASP A 427 2.81 -0.59 -8.10
C ASP A 427 2.97 -1.30 -6.73
N ASP A 428 2.00 -2.12 -6.32
CA ASP A 428 1.99 -2.86 -5.03
C ASP A 428 3.12 -3.90 -4.89
N ILE A 429 3.76 -4.29 -6.00
CA ILE A 429 4.81 -5.34 -6.07
C ILE A 429 6.14 -4.76 -6.54
N SER A 430 6.12 -3.55 -7.12
CA SER A 430 7.31 -2.86 -7.62
C SER A 430 8.40 -2.72 -6.56
N GLU A 431 8.02 -2.34 -5.33
CA GLU A 431 8.94 -2.27 -4.20
C GLU A 431 9.54 -3.64 -3.86
N THR A 432 8.73 -4.69 -3.77
CA THR A 432 9.20 -6.05 -3.45
C THR A 432 10.17 -6.58 -4.51
N VAL A 433 9.88 -6.36 -5.80
CA VAL A 433 10.79 -6.77 -6.89
C VAL A 433 12.08 -5.97 -6.85
N THR A 434 12.01 -4.68 -6.55
CA THR A 434 13.19 -3.81 -6.43
C THR A 434 14.07 -4.24 -5.25
N ASN A 435 13.47 -4.58 -4.11
CA ASN A 435 14.20 -5.07 -2.94
C ASN A 435 14.83 -6.45 -3.18
N LEU A 436 14.20 -7.29 -4.01
CA LEU A 436 14.73 -8.60 -4.39
C LEU A 436 15.75 -8.55 -5.54
N GLU A 437 15.89 -7.42 -6.25
CA GLU A 437 16.75 -7.30 -7.42
C GLU A 437 18.19 -7.79 -7.17
N PRO A 438 18.88 -7.43 -6.06
CA PRO A 438 20.23 -7.95 -5.82
C PRO A 438 20.29 -9.48 -5.67
N PHE A 439 19.24 -10.10 -5.12
CA PHE A 439 19.14 -11.55 -4.98
C PHE A 439 18.79 -12.22 -6.32
N ILE A 440 17.93 -11.58 -7.11
CA ILE A 440 17.59 -12.01 -8.47
C ILE A 440 18.84 -11.96 -9.37
N ASP A 441 19.64 -10.91 -9.27
CA ASP A 441 20.90 -10.77 -10.00
C ASP A 441 21.90 -11.84 -9.56
N LEU A 442 22.01 -12.11 -8.25
CA LEU A 442 22.79 -13.23 -7.73
C LEU A 442 22.39 -14.54 -8.38
N PHE A 443 21.11 -14.89 -8.31
CA PHE A 443 20.61 -16.15 -8.84
C PHE A 443 20.80 -16.24 -10.36
N SER A 444 20.38 -15.23 -11.11
CA SER A 444 20.43 -15.26 -12.58
C SER A 444 21.86 -15.39 -13.11
N SER A 445 22.79 -14.59 -12.61
CA SER A 445 24.19 -14.58 -13.06
C SER A 445 25.02 -15.75 -12.53
N SER A 446 24.61 -16.43 -11.45
CA SER A 446 25.36 -17.59 -10.88
C SER A 446 24.69 -18.95 -11.05
N SER A 447 23.48 -19.00 -11.59
CA SER A 447 22.64 -20.21 -11.65
C SER A 447 23.32 -21.44 -12.26
N ASP A 448 24.23 -21.25 -13.22
CA ASP A 448 24.96 -22.34 -13.88
C ASP A 448 26.10 -22.92 -13.02
N VAL A 449 26.61 -22.15 -12.06
CA VAL A 449 27.67 -22.60 -11.13
C VAL A 449 27.15 -23.01 -9.75
N LEU A 450 25.86 -22.78 -9.46
CA LEU A 450 25.26 -23.14 -8.17
C LEU A 450 25.36 -24.64 -7.86
N LEU A 451 25.36 -25.52 -8.86
CA LEU A 451 25.55 -26.97 -8.63
C LEU A 451 26.90 -27.28 -7.95
N SER A 452 27.98 -26.62 -8.41
CA SER A 452 29.31 -26.78 -7.81
C SER A 452 29.34 -26.11 -6.43
N ILE A 453 28.82 -24.88 -6.30
CA ILE A 453 28.83 -24.13 -5.03
C ILE A 453 28.07 -24.87 -3.93
N LEU A 454 26.92 -25.47 -4.28
CA LEU A 454 26.03 -26.18 -3.35
C LEU A 454 26.41 -27.66 -3.13
N GLY A 455 27.57 -28.08 -3.66
CA GLY A 455 28.16 -29.38 -3.39
C GLY A 455 27.36 -30.58 -3.92
N PHE A 456 26.72 -30.46 -5.09
CA PHE A 456 26.05 -31.57 -5.77
C PHE A 456 27.01 -32.50 -6.53
N GLU A 457 28.25 -32.06 -6.75
CA GLU A 457 29.30 -32.86 -7.41
C GLU A 457 30.26 -33.42 -6.37
N THR A 458 30.77 -32.54 -5.51
CA THR A 458 31.65 -32.86 -4.39
C THR A 458 31.24 -32.05 -3.17
N GLU A 459 31.40 -32.61 -1.97
CA GLU A 459 31.25 -31.86 -0.73
C GLU A 459 32.18 -30.62 -0.74
N LYS A 460 31.62 -29.45 -0.42
CA LYS A 460 32.35 -28.18 -0.37
C LYS A 460 32.51 -27.72 1.07
N ASN A 461 33.68 -27.16 1.39
CA ASN A 461 34.02 -26.60 2.70
C ASN A 461 34.34 -25.12 2.53
N TYR A 462 33.55 -24.23 3.11
CA TYR A 462 33.77 -22.79 3.06
C TYR A 462 34.26 -22.27 4.41
N LEU A 463 35.27 -21.40 4.36
CA LEU A 463 35.70 -20.60 5.51
C LEU A 463 34.82 -19.35 5.60
N VAL A 464 34.00 -19.25 6.64
CA VAL A 464 33.18 -18.06 6.90
C VAL A 464 33.93 -17.18 7.90
N LEU A 465 34.24 -15.94 7.53
CA LEU A 465 34.94 -14.98 8.40
C LEU A 465 33.90 -14.05 9.03
N PHE A 466 33.86 -14.00 10.36
CA PHE A 466 33.00 -13.06 11.09
C PHE A 466 33.79 -11.81 11.48
N GLN A 467 33.48 -10.73 10.79
CA GLN A 467 34.26 -9.50 10.76
C GLN A 467 33.59 -8.42 11.62
N ASN A 468 34.28 -7.97 12.66
CA ASN A 468 33.84 -6.86 13.46
C ASN A 468 34.14 -5.53 12.75
N ASN A 469 33.15 -5.01 12.02
CA ASN A 469 33.26 -3.74 11.32
C ASN A 469 33.26 -2.50 12.24
N MET A 470 33.12 -2.65 13.57
CA MET A 470 33.43 -1.59 14.54
C MET A 470 34.94 -1.42 14.75
N GLU A 471 35.74 -2.42 14.41
CA GLU A 471 37.19 -2.35 14.32
C GLU A 471 37.60 -2.63 12.87
N LEU A 472 37.51 -1.59 12.05
CA LEU A 472 37.48 -1.74 10.61
C LEU A 472 38.81 -2.28 10.03
N ARG A 473 38.69 -3.12 9.00
CA ARG A 473 39.79 -3.58 8.12
C ARG A 473 39.34 -3.39 6.66
N PRO A 474 40.26 -3.23 5.70
CA PRO A 474 39.92 -3.07 4.28
C PRO A 474 38.99 -4.15 3.74
N GLY A 475 39.17 -5.41 4.14
CA GLY A 475 38.31 -6.52 3.74
C GLY A 475 37.03 -6.71 4.58
N GLY A 476 36.66 -5.77 5.46
CA GLY A 476 35.36 -5.71 6.15
C GLY A 476 35.40 -5.40 7.64
N GLY A 477 36.40 -5.88 8.37
CA GLY A 477 36.47 -5.71 9.82
C GLY A 477 37.45 -6.70 10.46
N PHE A 478 37.78 -6.48 11.73
CA PHE A 478 38.63 -7.41 12.47
C PHE A 478 37.97 -8.78 12.61
N ILE A 479 38.67 -9.86 12.25
CA ILE A 479 38.08 -11.21 12.27
C ILE A 479 38.13 -11.74 13.71
N GLU A 480 36.99 -11.72 14.42
CA GLU A 480 36.89 -12.21 15.80
C GLU A 480 36.72 -13.73 15.86
N SER A 481 36.10 -14.30 14.83
CA SER A 481 35.81 -15.71 14.71
C SER A 481 35.65 -16.15 13.27
N PHE A 482 35.63 -17.47 13.10
CA PHE A 482 35.41 -18.09 11.81
C PHE A 482 34.51 -19.32 11.93
N GLY A 483 33.78 -19.59 10.85
CA GLY A 483 32.96 -20.77 10.66
C GLY A 483 33.55 -21.70 9.60
N ILE A 484 33.35 -23.00 9.75
CA ILE A 484 33.55 -23.99 8.68
C ILE A 484 32.18 -24.48 8.26
N LEU A 485 31.76 -24.06 7.07
CA LEU A 485 30.47 -24.41 6.46
C LEU A 485 30.67 -25.55 5.46
N LYS A 486 30.11 -26.72 5.76
CA LYS A 486 30.14 -27.88 4.87
C LYS A 486 28.82 -28.02 4.14
N VAL A 487 28.88 -28.00 2.82
CA VAL A 487 27.72 -28.12 1.95
C VAL A 487 27.82 -29.37 1.09
N LYS A 488 26.76 -30.16 1.07
CA LYS A 488 26.66 -31.37 0.25
C LYS A 488 25.23 -31.58 -0.22
N ASP A 489 25.05 -31.94 -1.49
CA ASP A 489 23.75 -32.25 -2.11
C ASP A 489 22.71 -31.12 -1.90
N GLY A 490 23.14 -29.86 -1.94
CA GLY A 490 22.26 -28.70 -1.72
C GLY A 490 21.92 -28.39 -0.27
N ARG A 491 22.60 -29.04 0.70
CA ARG A 491 22.28 -28.94 2.13
C ARG A 491 23.49 -28.55 2.95
N VAL A 492 23.24 -27.82 4.03
CA VAL A 492 24.24 -27.59 5.09
C VAL A 492 24.38 -28.88 5.90
N LYS A 493 25.49 -29.59 5.72
CA LYS A 493 25.80 -30.84 6.42
C LYS A 493 26.32 -30.57 7.83
N ASP A 494 27.15 -29.56 7.96
CA ASP A 494 27.82 -29.18 9.21
C ASP A 494 28.15 -27.68 9.17
N PHE A 495 27.96 -27.02 10.29
CA PHE A 495 28.42 -25.65 10.49
C PHE A 495 28.99 -25.55 11.89
N SER A 496 30.29 -25.27 11.96
CA SER A 496 31.01 -25.15 13.23
C SER A 496 31.69 -23.79 13.29
N VAL A 497 31.48 -23.07 14.38
CA VAL A 497 32.04 -21.73 14.59
C VAL A 497 33.01 -21.75 15.77
N HIS A 498 34.19 -21.19 15.53
CA HIS A 498 35.38 -21.24 16.37
C HIS A 498 35.92 -19.83 16.61
N ASN A 499 36.48 -19.60 17.78
CA ASN A 499 37.16 -18.35 18.10
C ASN A 499 38.50 -18.28 17.35
N ILE A 500 38.84 -17.12 16.81
CA ILE A 500 40.05 -16.94 15.98
C ILE A 500 41.36 -17.29 16.71
N TYR A 501 41.45 -17.01 18.02
CA TYR A 501 42.65 -17.27 18.81
C TYR A 501 42.94 -18.76 19.02
N GLN A 502 41.98 -19.65 18.73
CA GLN A 502 42.20 -21.09 18.80
C GLN A 502 43.15 -21.60 17.71
N VAL A 503 43.21 -20.92 16.56
CA VAL A 503 44.06 -21.30 15.42
C VAL A 503 45.30 -20.42 15.29
N ASP A 504 45.19 -19.12 15.62
CA ASP A 504 46.33 -18.20 15.56
C ASP A 504 47.50 -18.66 16.46
N ASN A 505 47.22 -19.29 17.61
CA ASN A 505 48.24 -19.83 18.51
C ASN A 505 48.96 -21.07 17.95
N GLU A 506 48.40 -21.70 16.91
CA GLU A 506 48.92 -22.92 16.27
C GLU A 506 49.69 -22.60 14.96
N LEU A 507 49.92 -21.32 14.65
CA LEU A 507 50.63 -20.90 13.44
C LEU A 507 52.06 -21.48 13.42
N LYS A 508 52.31 -22.40 12.48
CA LYS A 508 53.56 -23.18 12.42
C LYS A 508 54.69 -22.50 11.65
N ALA A 509 54.36 -21.52 10.81
CA ALA A 509 55.28 -20.87 9.90
C ALA A 509 55.10 -19.36 9.95
N HIS A 510 56.22 -18.63 9.89
CA HIS A 510 56.20 -17.18 9.81
C HIS A 510 55.57 -16.72 8.50
N ALA A 511 54.62 -15.80 8.61
CA ALA A 511 54.04 -15.07 7.51
C ALA A 511 54.28 -13.57 7.75
N GLU A 512 54.92 -12.88 6.80
CA GLU A 512 55.23 -11.47 6.96
C GLU A 512 53.93 -10.63 6.93
N PRO A 513 53.64 -9.80 7.95
CA PRO A 513 52.52 -8.88 7.91
C PRO A 513 52.71 -7.73 6.91
N PRO A 514 51.63 -7.18 6.34
CA PRO A 514 51.67 -5.91 5.62
C PRO A 514 52.35 -4.82 6.44
N PHE A 515 53.09 -3.93 5.74
CA PHE A 515 53.82 -2.80 6.33
C PHE A 515 53.00 -2.06 7.40
N ALA A 516 51.77 -1.66 7.07
CA ALA A 516 50.91 -0.90 7.98
C ALA A 516 50.60 -1.64 9.29
N LEU A 517 50.35 -2.95 9.22
CA LEU A 517 50.13 -3.78 10.40
C LEU A 517 51.43 -3.85 11.21
N ARG A 518 52.53 -4.31 10.62
CA ARG A 518 53.80 -4.43 11.37
C ARG A 518 54.29 -3.11 11.96
N ARG A 519 54.08 -2.00 11.25
CA ARG A 519 54.57 -0.67 11.65
C ARG A 519 53.71 -0.02 12.75
N TYR A 520 52.39 -0.12 12.64
CA TYR A 520 51.46 0.63 13.50
C TYR A 520 50.67 -0.24 14.49
N LEU A 521 50.64 -1.55 14.26
CA LEU A 521 50.10 -2.58 15.14
C LEU A 521 51.15 -3.71 15.29
N PRO A 522 52.22 -3.48 16.07
CA PRO A 522 53.49 -4.22 15.98
C PRO A 522 53.32 -5.71 16.24
N THR A 523 53.02 -6.44 15.17
CA THR A 523 52.87 -7.88 15.13
C THR A 523 53.93 -8.44 14.21
N GLU A 524 54.68 -9.43 14.69
CA GLU A 524 55.79 -10.03 13.94
C GLU A 524 55.29 -11.07 12.93
N ASN A 525 54.06 -11.55 13.06
CA ASN A 525 53.46 -12.52 12.15
C ASN A 525 52.11 -12.02 11.65
N LEU A 526 51.79 -12.30 10.40
CA LEU A 526 50.44 -12.20 9.87
C LEU A 526 49.63 -13.38 10.37
N TYR A 527 48.58 -13.09 11.12
CA TYR A 527 47.65 -14.08 11.66
C TYR A 527 46.33 -14.06 10.88
N MET A 528 45.53 -15.12 10.98
CA MET A 528 44.26 -15.20 10.25
C MET A 528 43.31 -14.06 10.65
N ARG A 529 43.36 -13.59 11.91
CA ARG A 529 42.57 -12.45 12.42
C ARG A 529 42.73 -11.12 11.65
N ASP A 530 43.88 -10.93 11.02
CA ASP A 530 44.23 -9.71 10.26
C ASP A 530 44.51 -10.02 8.77
N SER A 531 44.15 -11.22 8.30
CA SER A 531 44.41 -11.68 6.93
C SER A 531 43.64 -10.90 5.85
N ASN A 532 42.60 -10.15 6.25
CA ASN A 532 41.77 -9.32 5.40
C ASN A 532 42.21 -7.84 5.33
N PHE A 533 43.51 -7.58 5.47
CA PHE A 533 44.06 -6.23 5.40
C PHE A 533 44.20 -5.69 3.97
N ASP A 534 44.09 -6.56 2.97
CA ASP A 534 44.19 -6.18 1.56
C ASP A 534 42.87 -5.52 1.09
N PRO A 535 42.91 -4.40 0.34
CA PRO A 535 41.71 -3.77 -0.20
C PRO A 535 40.99 -4.63 -1.25
N ASP A 536 41.67 -5.58 -1.91
CA ASP A 536 41.02 -6.60 -2.74
C ASP A 536 40.65 -7.82 -1.87
N PHE A 537 39.36 -8.09 -1.74
CA PHE A 537 38.90 -9.20 -0.90
C PHE A 537 39.27 -10.58 -1.48
N VAL A 538 39.54 -10.71 -2.78
CA VAL A 538 40.05 -11.96 -3.37
C VAL A 538 41.46 -12.23 -2.86
N ASN A 539 42.34 -11.22 -2.84
CA ASN A 539 43.67 -11.35 -2.24
C ASN A 539 43.61 -11.64 -0.73
N SER A 540 42.71 -10.95 -0.02
CA SER A 540 42.41 -11.25 1.39
C SER A 540 42.00 -12.72 1.58
N SER A 541 41.11 -13.25 0.74
CA SER A 541 40.64 -14.63 0.83
C SER A 541 41.75 -15.67 0.62
N ILE A 542 42.69 -15.40 -0.29
CA ILE A 542 43.85 -16.25 -0.53
C ILE A 542 44.71 -16.28 0.74
N ASN A 543 44.93 -15.13 1.37
CA ASN A 543 45.66 -15.03 2.64
C ASN A 543 44.95 -15.79 3.76
N SER A 544 43.64 -15.59 3.94
CA SER A 544 42.85 -16.30 4.96
C SER A 544 42.88 -17.82 4.74
N SER A 545 42.66 -18.29 3.51
CA SER A 545 42.71 -19.73 3.19
C SER A 545 44.11 -20.32 3.39
N ARG A 546 45.17 -19.57 3.07
CA ARG A 546 46.56 -20.00 3.28
C ARG A 546 46.86 -20.13 4.77
N LEU A 547 46.53 -19.12 5.57
CA LEU A 547 46.78 -19.11 7.01
C LEU A 547 45.98 -20.20 7.72
N TYR A 548 44.71 -20.37 7.38
CA TYR A 548 43.90 -21.49 7.86
C TYR A 548 44.55 -22.85 7.57
N SER A 549 45.12 -23.02 6.37
CA SER A 549 45.84 -24.26 6.01
C SER A 549 47.14 -24.43 6.78
N LEU A 550 47.87 -23.36 7.09
CA LEU A 550 49.12 -23.41 7.86
C LEU A 550 48.87 -23.71 9.35
N GLU A 551 47.78 -23.19 9.90
CA GLU A 551 47.40 -23.36 11.30
C GLU A 551 46.73 -24.73 11.53
N THR A 552 45.86 -25.17 10.62
CA THR A 552 45.02 -26.37 10.85
C THR A 552 45.38 -27.59 9.99
N GLY A 553 46.17 -27.40 8.93
CA GLY A 553 46.46 -28.45 7.93
C GLY A 553 45.30 -28.76 6.98
N LYS A 554 44.19 -28.00 7.03
CA LYS A 554 42.99 -28.22 6.21
C LYS A 554 42.86 -27.18 5.11
N LYS A 555 42.24 -27.56 3.99
CA LYS A 555 41.92 -26.67 2.87
C LYS A 555 40.41 -26.37 2.84
N VAL A 556 40.07 -25.26 2.20
CA VAL A 556 38.69 -24.81 1.96
C VAL A 556 38.51 -24.51 0.48
N ASP A 557 37.29 -24.61 -0.03
CA ASP A 557 36.93 -24.39 -1.43
C ASP A 557 36.64 -22.90 -1.74
N GLY A 558 36.46 -22.10 -0.70
CA GLY A 558 36.24 -20.66 -0.79
C GLY A 558 36.15 -20.01 0.59
N VAL A 559 36.10 -18.69 0.59
CA VAL A 559 35.98 -17.84 1.77
C VAL A 559 34.77 -16.93 1.61
N ILE A 560 33.98 -16.80 2.68
CA ILE A 560 32.81 -15.94 2.75
C ILE A 560 33.07 -14.93 3.86
N GLY A 561 33.05 -13.64 3.56
CA GLY A 561 33.16 -12.58 4.57
C GLY A 561 31.78 -12.09 4.97
N VAL A 562 31.51 -12.05 6.28
CA VAL A 562 30.29 -11.47 6.85
C VAL A 562 30.63 -10.56 8.03
N ASP A 563 29.93 -9.45 8.17
CA ASP A 563 30.12 -8.50 9.27
C ASP A 563 28.91 -8.39 10.22
N LEU A 564 29.00 -7.54 11.26
CA LEU A 564 27.87 -7.33 12.19
C LEU A 564 26.62 -6.79 11.48
N SER A 565 26.78 -5.99 10.42
CA SER A 565 25.64 -5.43 9.68
C SER A 565 24.90 -6.55 8.94
N PHE A 566 25.61 -7.56 8.41
CA PHE A 566 24.98 -8.78 7.88
C PHE A 566 24.21 -9.55 8.95
N GLU A 567 24.80 -9.81 10.11
CA GLU A 567 24.11 -10.51 11.21
C GLU A 567 22.88 -9.74 11.68
N LYS A 568 22.96 -8.41 11.78
CA LYS A 568 21.83 -7.53 12.07
C LYS A 568 20.71 -7.69 11.03
N ASN A 569 21.06 -7.66 9.74
CA ASN A 569 20.09 -7.83 8.65
C ASN A 569 19.42 -9.22 8.69
N LEU A 570 20.16 -10.27 9.07
CA LEU A 570 19.58 -11.60 9.29
C LEU A 570 18.63 -11.63 10.48
N ILE A 571 19.02 -11.07 11.64
CA ILE A 571 18.17 -11.01 12.84
C ILE A 571 16.90 -10.21 12.55
N TYR A 572 17.00 -9.13 11.79
CA TYR A 572 15.82 -8.37 11.34
C TYR A 572 14.85 -9.26 10.55
N ALA A 573 15.37 -10.09 9.65
CA ALA A 573 14.56 -10.97 8.82
C ALA A 573 13.94 -12.15 9.58
N ILE A 574 14.67 -12.78 10.51
CA ILE A 574 14.21 -13.97 11.23
C ILE A 574 13.53 -13.65 12.57
N GLY A 575 13.62 -12.40 13.03
CA GLY A 575 13.17 -11.95 14.34
C GLY A 575 14.21 -12.21 15.45
N PRO A 576 13.88 -11.86 16.70
CA PRO A 576 14.81 -11.96 17.83
C PRO A 576 15.35 -13.38 18.02
N ILE A 577 16.65 -13.46 18.32
CA ILE A 577 17.36 -14.72 18.56
C ILE A 577 17.66 -14.86 20.06
N TYR A 578 17.57 -16.09 20.58
CA TYR A 578 18.00 -16.37 21.95
C TYR A 578 19.46 -16.83 21.98
N THR A 579 20.26 -16.19 22.83
CA THR A 579 21.66 -16.55 23.05
C THR A 579 21.79 -17.33 24.36
N LYS A 580 22.17 -18.62 24.26
CA LYS A 580 22.37 -19.46 25.46
C LYS A 580 23.52 -18.95 26.32
N ASP A 581 24.58 -18.47 25.68
CA ASP A 581 25.79 -17.96 26.35
C ASP A 581 25.58 -16.69 27.15
N TYR A 582 24.73 -15.78 26.65
CA TYR A 582 24.40 -14.51 27.32
C TYR A 582 23.06 -14.57 28.06
N LYS A 583 22.33 -15.68 27.94
CA LYS A 583 21.03 -15.95 28.58
C LYS A 583 19.99 -14.86 28.30
N ARG A 584 19.96 -14.32 27.08
CA ARG A 584 19.07 -13.23 26.68
C ARG A 584 18.62 -13.34 25.23
N ASN A 585 17.52 -12.67 24.92
CA ASN A 585 17.16 -12.37 23.54
C ASN A 585 18.00 -11.20 23.02
N ILE A 586 18.31 -11.26 21.74
CA ILE A 586 18.96 -10.21 20.96
C ILE A 586 18.10 -10.00 19.71
N ASP A 587 17.72 -8.76 19.45
CA ASP A 587 17.05 -8.32 18.24
C ASP A 587 18.01 -7.48 17.37
N ALA A 588 17.52 -7.02 16.21
CA ALA A 588 18.35 -6.28 15.27
C ALA A 588 18.76 -4.90 15.81
N ASP A 589 17.97 -4.30 16.70
CA ASP A 589 18.21 -2.95 17.21
C ASP A 589 19.14 -2.98 18.42
N ASP A 590 19.07 -4.02 19.24
CA ASP A 590 19.90 -4.16 20.43
C ASP A 590 21.26 -4.83 20.17
N LEU A 591 21.46 -5.55 19.06
CA LEU A 591 22.67 -6.33 18.73
C LEU A 591 23.98 -5.60 19.09
N TYR A 592 24.17 -4.37 18.58
CA TYR A 592 25.37 -3.58 18.84
C TYR A 592 25.52 -3.20 20.32
N SER A 593 24.42 -2.84 20.98
CA SER A 593 24.43 -2.49 22.40
C SER A 593 24.71 -3.70 23.30
N VAL A 594 24.28 -4.90 22.88
CA VAL A 594 24.62 -6.14 23.58
C VAL A 594 26.08 -6.49 23.38
N GLY A 595 26.58 -6.43 22.15
CA GLY A 595 27.99 -6.66 21.83
C GLY A 595 28.90 -5.75 22.65
N LEU A 596 28.51 -4.49 22.82
CA LEU A 596 29.18 -3.54 23.70
C LEU A 596 29.22 -4.01 25.16
N LYS A 597 28.07 -4.33 25.76
CA LYS A 597 28.00 -4.77 27.16
C LYS A 597 28.82 -6.03 27.43
N GLU A 598 28.81 -6.98 26.49
CA GLU A 598 29.60 -8.21 26.61
C GLU A 598 31.10 -7.93 26.45
N TYR A 599 31.47 -6.99 25.56
CA TYR A 599 32.85 -6.52 25.46
C TYR A 599 33.35 -5.86 26.76
N GLU A 600 32.54 -4.99 27.39
CA GLU A 600 32.86 -4.37 28.69
C GLU A 600 33.10 -5.42 29.77
N LYS A 601 32.20 -6.41 29.86
CA LYS A 601 32.34 -7.51 30.82
C LYS A 601 33.60 -8.33 30.58
N ASN A 602 33.97 -8.56 29.32
CA ASN A 602 35.20 -9.26 28.95
C ASN A 602 36.46 -8.45 29.30
N LEU A 603 36.43 -7.11 29.26
CA LEU A 603 37.53 -6.27 29.73
C LEU A 603 37.72 -6.35 31.24
N LEU A 604 36.61 -6.45 31.99
CA LEU A 604 36.61 -6.47 33.45
C LEU A 604 36.91 -7.85 34.06
N THR A 605 36.85 -8.92 33.27
CA THR A 605 37.04 -10.29 33.75
C THR A 605 38.35 -10.88 33.24
N ALA A 606 39.23 -11.30 34.15
CA ALA A 606 40.50 -11.99 33.86
C ALA A 606 40.31 -13.45 33.38
N SER A 607 39.17 -13.76 32.75
CA SER A 607 38.87 -15.11 32.32
C SER A 607 39.65 -15.45 31.04
N SER A 608 40.26 -16.64 31.01
CA SER A 608 41.03 -17.19 29.88
C SER A 608 40.18 -17.54 28.67
N GLN A 609 38.85 -17.34 28.73
CA GLN A 609 37.92 -17.56 27.63
C GLN A 609 37.13 -16.27 27.37
N LYS A 610 37.78 -15.28 26.76
CA LYS A 610 37.06 -14.15 26.13
C LYS A 610 36.07 -14.74 25.12
N LYS A 611 34.78 -14.68 25.42
CA LYS A 611 33.74 -15.19 24.53
C LYS A 611 33.70 -14.32 23.28
N ASP A 612 33.74 -14.95 22.12
CA ASP A 612 33.59 -14.28 20.82
C ASP A 612 32.10 -14.01 20.58
N PHE A 613 31.75 -12.74 20.44
CA PHE A 613 30.36 -12.28 20.39
C PHE A 613 29.70 -12.65 19.07
N LEU A 614 30.37 -12.32 17.96
CA LEU A 614 29.91 -12.63 16.61
C LEU A 614 29.66 -14.14 16.43
N GLY A 615 30.60 -14.99 16.84
CA GLY A 615 30.43 -16.42 16.67
C GLY A 615 29.30 -17.01 17.52
N VAL A 616 29.01 -16.44 18.69
CA VAL A 616 27.82 -16.80 19.49
C VAL A 616 26.54 -16.36 18.77
N VAL A 617 26.50 -15.15 18.22
CA VAL A 617 25.36 -14.64 17.46
C VAL A 617 25.11 -15.51 16.24
N ALA A 618 26.14 -15.82 15.45
CA ALA A 618 26.06 -16.71 14.29
C ALA A 618 25.46 -18.09 14.63
N LYS A 619 25.91 -18.73 15.72
CA LYS A 619 25.35 -20.01 16.21
C LYS A 619 23.87 -19.87 16.59
N SER A 620 23.50 -18.75 17.22
CA SER A 620 22.11 -18.47 17.58
C SER A 620 21.21 -18.19 16.36
N ILE A 621 21.74 -17.53 15.33
CA ILE A 621 21.07 -17.36 14.03
C ILE A 621 20.83 -18.73 13.39
N GLU A 622 21.88 -19.56 13.29
CA GLU A 622 21.78 -20.91 12.74
C GLU A 622 20.74 -21.77 13.50
N SER A 623 20.78 -21.76 14.82
CA SER A 623 19.81 -22.48 15.66
C SER A 623 18.38 -21.97 15.44
N THR A 624 18.19 -20.66 15.29
CA THR A 624 16.87 -20.08 15.00
C THR A 624 16.37 -20.51 13.63
N LEU A 625 17.21 -20.43 12.58
CA LEU A 625 16.89 -20.87 11.22
C LEU A 625 16.48 -22.35 11.15
N LYS A 626 17.09 -23.21 11.98
CA LYS A 626 16.77 -24.65 12.05
C LYS A 626 15.47 -24.97 12.79
N THR A 627 15.06 -24.14 13.74
CA THR A 627 13.99 -24.48 14.70
C THR A 627 12.70 -23.69 14.48
N LYS A 628 12.79 -22.46 13.99
CA LYS A 628 11.65 -21.57 13.78
C LYS A 628 10.92 -21.93 12.48
N LYS A 629 9.59 -22.04 12.54
CA LYS A 629 8.75 -22.50 11.40
C LYS A 629 8.12 -21.37 10.60
N ASP A 630 7.99 -20.18 11.18
CA ASP A 630 7.31 -19.00 10.66
C ASP A 630 8.29 -17.93 10.13
N ILE A 631 9.43 -18.37 9.57
CA ILE A 631 10.42 -17.46 9.00
C ILE A 631 9.91 -16.92 7.65
N SER A 632 9.97 -15.60 7.47
CA SER A 632 9.70 -14.96 6.18
C SER A 632 10.90 -15.14 5.25
N TYR A 633 10.85 -16.16 4.38
CA TYR A 633 11.90 -16.38 3.37
C TYR A 633 12.03 -15.21 2.38
N LEU A 634 10.94 -14.49 2.13
CA LEU A 634 10.96 -13.27 1.31
C LEU A 634 11.84 -12.21 1.96
N LEU A 635 11.59 -11.91 3.23
CA LEU A 635 12.36 -10.90 3.97
C LEU A 635 13.83 -11.33 4.14
N LEU A 636 14.08 -12.63 4.31
CA LEU A 636 15.42 -13.19 4.35
C LEU A 636 16.16 -12.98 3.02
N ALA A 637 15.53 -13.27 1.88
CA ALA A 637 16.11 -13.05 0.56
C ALA A 637 16.40 -11.57 0.28
N GLU A 638 15.47 -10.67 0.64
CA GLU A 638 15.66 -9.22 0.55
C GLU A 638 16.88 -8.76 1.36
N ASN A 639 17.01 -9.22 2.62
CA ASN A 639 18.11 -8.81 3.49
C ASN A 639 19.46 -9.44 3.13
N ILE A 640 19.48 -10.66 2.57
CA ILE A 640 20.69 -11.25 1.99
C ILE A 640 21.11 -10.45 0.74
N GLY A 641 20.18 -10.18 -0.17
CA GLY A 641 20.43 -9.38 -1.37
C GLY A 641 20.96 -7.99 -1.03
N LYS A 642 20.32 -7.32 -0.07
CA LYS A 642 20.79 -6.04 0.49
C LYS A 642 22.23 -6.15 1.00
N SER A 643 22.54 -7.17 1.79
CA SER A 643 23.90 -7.36 2.35
C SER A 643 24.96 -7.63 1.28
N ILE A 644 24.61 -8.29 0.17
CA ILE A 644 25.52 -8.46 -0.97
C ILE A 644 25.78 -7.13 -1.67
N LYS A 645 24.71 -6.37 -1.96
CA LYS A 645 24.81 -5.05 -2.60
C LYS A 645 25.64 -4.09 -1.74
N GLU A 646 25.38 -4.08 -0.43
CA GLU A 646 26.06 -3.25 0.56
C GLU A 646 27.40 -3.85 1.03
N LYS A 647 27.92 -4.93 0.42
CA LYS A 647 29.22 -5.54 0.79
C LYS A 647 29.36 -5.94 2.26
N HIS A 648 28.25 -6.23 2.93
CA HIS A 648 28.22 -6.89 4.24
C HIS A 648 28.30 -8.41 4.12
N LEU A 649 28.08 -8.93 2.90
CA LEU A 649 28.32 -10.32 2.51
C LEU A 649 29.13 -10.34 1.22
N VAL A 650 30.34 -10.90 1.29
CA VAL A 650 31.27 -11.00 0.16
C VAL A 650 31.78 -12.43 0.00
N PHE A 651 32.05 -12.84 -1.24
CA PHE A 651 32.43 -14.21 -1.57
C PHE A 651 33.72 -14.26 -2.38
N ALA A 652 34.57 -15.23 -2.07
CA ALA A 652 35.69 -15.60 -2.92
C ALA A 652 35.81 -17.12 -3.00
N PHE A 653 36.01 -17.65 -4.19
CA PHE A 653 36.10 -19.07 -4.49
C PHE A 653 37.47 -19.42 -5.06
N GLN A 654 37.96 -20.62 -4.77
CA GLN A 654 39.22 -21.10 -5.33
C GLN A 654 39.10 -21.49 -6.81
N GLU A 655 37.90 -21.87 -7.25
CA GLU A 655 37.64 -22.29 -8.63
C GLU A 655 37.55 -21.07 -9.56
N PRO A 656 38.45 -20.90 -10.56
CA PRO A 656 38.50 -19.68 -11.38
C PRO A 656 37.22 -19.39 -12.16
N GLY A 657 36.54 -20.43 -12.66
CA GLY A 657 35.27 -20.27 -13.39
C GLY A 657 34.18 -19.62 -12.52
N ILE A 658 34.08 -20.05 -11.27
CA ILE A 658 33.14 -19.49 -10.29
C ILE A 658 33.60 -18.10 -9.86
N GLN A 659 34.88 -17.94 -9.52
CA GLN A 659 35.44 -16.68 -9.04
C GLN A 659 35.27 -15.55 -10.04
N ASN A 660 35.44 -15.82 -11.34
CA ASN A 660 35.29 -14.81 -12.39
C ASN A 660 33.84 -14.28 -12.47
N ILE A 661 32.84 -15.15 -12.31
CA ILE A 661 31.42 -14.74 -12.29
C ILE A 661 31.17 -13.81 -11.10
N PHE A 662 31.63 -14.19 -9.90
CA PHE A 662 31.42 -13.39 -8.70
C PHE A 662 32.20 -12.06 -8.73
N THR A 663 33.42 -12.06 -9.28
CA THR A 663 34.22 -10.86 -9.51
C THR A 663 33.52 -9.91 -10.48
N ALA A 664 33.00 -10.45 -11.60
CA ALA A 664 32.38 -9.65 -12.64
C ALA A 664 31.09 -8.95 -12.19
N ASN A 665 30.35 -9.58 -11.27
CA ASN A 665 29.15 -9.01 -10.66
C ASN A 665 29.45 -8.22 -9.37
N GLY A 666 30.72 -8.06 -8.99
CA GLY A 666 31.16 -7.29 -7.82
C GLY A 666 30.98 -7.99 -6.46
N TRP A 667 30.47 -9.23 -6.41
CA TRP A 667 30.21 -9.94 -5.15
C TRP A 667 31.47 -10.39 -4.41
N SER A 668 32.63 -10.28 -5.05
CA SER A 668 33.94 -10.56 -4.44
C SER A 668 34.67 -9.34 -3.92
N SER A 669 34.10 -8.13 -4.00
CA SER A 669 34.77 -6.87 -3.60
C SER A 669 36.23 -6.81 -4.10
N SER A 670 36.41 -7.08 -5.40
CA SER A 670 37.71 -7.04 -6.07
C SER A 670 37.95 -5.66 -6.68
N LEU A 671 39.23 -5.27 -6.76
CA LEU A 671 39.70 -4.08 -7.48
C LEU A 671 39.66 -4.24 -9.01
N TRP A 672 39.17 -5.38 -9.50
CA TRP A 672 39.00 -5.66 -10.91
C TRP A 672 38.17 -4.59 -11.63
N ASP A 673 38.64 -4.22 -12.81
CA ASP A 673 38.00 -3.24 -13.69
C ASP A 673 38.18 -3.70 -15.13
N ASN A 674 37.05 -3.90 -15.82
CA ASN A 674 36.99 -4.40 -17.19
C ASN A 674 36.52 -3.34 -18.19
N ARG A 675 36.40 -2.07 -17.75
CA ARG A 675 36.02 -0.99 -18.65
C ARG A 675 37.08 -0.87 -19.74
N LYS A 676 36.63 -0.91 -20.99
CA LYS A 676 37.53 -0.85 -22.15
C LYS A 676 38.21 0.50 -22.21
N GLU A 677 39.53 0.47 -22.37
CA GLU A 677 40.31 1.66 -22.72
C GLU A 677 40.02 2.01 -24.19
N SER A 678 39.75 3.29 -24.45
CA SER A 678 39.54 3.79 -25.82
C SER A 678 39.84 5.27 -25.86
N GLU A 679 40.17 5.76 -27.06
CA GLU A 679 40.49 7.17 -27.27
C GLU A 679 39.29 8.05 -26.91
N GLY A 680 39.51 9.09 -26.10
CA GLY A 680 38.46 10.01 -25.66
C GLY A 680 37.60 9.47 -24.52
N VAL A 681 38.03 8.38 -23.86
CA VAL A 681 37.40 7.87 -22.64
C VAL A 681 38.38 7.95 -21.47
N ILE A 682 37.95 8.58 -20.38
CA ILE A 682 38.66 8.64 -19.10
C ILE A 682 38.01 7.64 -18.16
N ASN A 683 38.68 6.52 -17.90
CA ASN A 683 38.23 5.51 -16.93
C ASN A 683 38.83 5.82 -15.56
N ASP A 684 38.23 6.77 -14.84
CA ASP A 684 38.64 7.09 -13.48
C ASP A 684 38.13 6.05 -12.48
N PHE A 685 38.85 5.87 -11.39
CA PHE A 685 38.58 4.88 -10.34
C PHE A 685 38.90 5.47 -8.98
N ILE A 686 38.03 5.25 -8.00
CA ILE A 686 38.27 5.73 -6.63
C ILE A 686 37.84 4.66 -5.63
N GLY A 687 38.78 4.17 -4.83
CA GLY A 687 38.53 3.40 -3.62
C GLY A 687 39.08 4.13 -2.41
N ILE A 688 38.29 4.21 -1.36
CA ILE A 688 38.73 4.70 -0.04
C ILE A 688 38.65 3.52 0.90
N ASN A 689 39.81 3.00 1.30
CA ASN A 689 39.92 1.84 2.16
C ASN A 689 40.55 2.27 3.49
N GLU A 690 39.79 2.15 4.56
CA GLU A 690 40.19 2.45 5.93
C GLU A 690 40.61 1.19 6.68
N ALA A 691 41.64 1.32 7.51
CA ALA A 691 42.08 0.26 8.42
C ALA A 691 42.32 0.84 9.81
N ASN A 692 41.54 0.40 10.79
CA ASN A 692 41.71 0.81 12.18
C ASN A 692 42.87 0.06 12.84
N VAL A 693 44.01 0.72 12.99
CA VAL A 693 45.20 0.17 13.65
C VAL A 693 45.34 0.62 15.12
N ALA A 694 44.26 1.11 15.73
CA ALA A 694 44.23 1.50 17.15
C ALA A 694 43.78 0.39 18.12
N SER A 695 43.37 -0.78 17.61
CA SER A 695 42.83 -1.90 18.41
C SER A 695 41.65 -1.52 19.31
N ASN A 696 40.78 -0.64 18.82
CA ASN A 696 39.55 -0.22 19.49
C ASN A 696 38.36 -0.31 18.54
N LYS A 697 37.14 -0.14 19.08
CA LYS A 697 35.89 -0.24 18.32
C LYS A 697 35.33 1.12 17.89
N VAL A 698 36.22 2.11 17.70
CA VAL A 698 35.84 3.51 17.50
C VAL A 698 35.08 3.74 16.19
N ASN A 699 35.17 2.82 15.21
CA ASN A 699 34.51 2.99 13.92
C ASN A 699 32.98 3.10 14.05
N TYR A 700 32.40 2.58 15.14
CA TYR A 700 30.99 2.79 15.50
C TYR A 700 30.62 4.28 15.64
N TYR A 701 31.55 5.12 16.10
CA TYR A 701 31.33 6.55 16.32
C TYR A 701 31.82 7.44 15.17
N VAL A 702 32.43 6.88 14.12
CA VAL A 702 33.05 7.67 13.05
C VAL A 702 32.02 8.00 11.97
N SER A 703 31.81 9.29 11.71
CA SER A 703 31.07 9.78 10.54
C SER A 703 32.04 10.19 9.42
N ARG A 704 31.59 10.04 8.17
CA ARG A 704 32.41 10.23 6.96
C ARG A 704 31.74 11.22 6.00
N SER A 705 32.54 11.93 5.23
CA SER A 705 32.10 12.65 4.04
C SER A 705 33.20 12.62 2.98
N VAL A 706 32.82 12.58 1.71
CA VAL A 706 33.76 12.56 0.59
C VAL A 706 33.32 13.59 -0.44
N SER A 707 34.24 14.40 -0.92
CA SER A 707 34.04 15.19 -2.13
C SER A 707 35.19 15.00 -3.09
N LYS A 708 34.88 14.82 -4.37
CA LYS A 708 35.86 14.75 -5.46
C LYS A 708 35.59 15.88 -6.44
N LYS A 709 36.66 16.58 -6.81
CA LYS A 709 36.66 17.60 -7.84
C LYS A 709 37.58 17.15 -8.97
N LEU A 710 37.00 16.85 -10.13
CA LEU A 710 37.76 16.60 -11.36
C LEU A 710 38.17 17.95 -11.97
N ILE A 711 39.43 18.09 -12.36
CA ILE A 711 40.00 19.31 -12.92
C ILE A 711 40.60 18.96 -14.27
N ILE A 712 40.07 19.55 -15.33
CA ILE A 712 40.67 19.48 -16.67
C ILE A 712 41.36 20.82 -16.91
N LEU A 713 42.66 20.79 -17.16
CA LEU A 713 43.46 21.98 -17.43
C LEU A 713 43.37 22.38 -18.90
N ASP A 714 43.71 23.64 -19.22
CA ASP A 714 43.70 24.17 -20.59
C ASP A 714 44.66 23.40 -21.53
N ASP A 715 45.71 22.79 -20.97
CA ASP A 715 46.67 21.95 -21.71
C ASP A 715 46.21 20.49 -21.88
N GLY A 716 44.99 20.17 -21.45
CA GLY A 716 44.40 18.84 -21.57
C GLY A 716 44.79 17.85 -20.47
N ARG A 717 45.67 18.23 -19.53
CA ARG A 717 45.97 17.38 -18.37
C ARG A 717 44.74 17.23 -17.48
N VAL A 718 44.57 16.01 -16.95
CA VAL A 718 43.47 15.67 -16.05
C VAL A 718 44.02 15.48 -14.65
N SER A 719 43.63 16.38 -13.76
CA SER A 719 43.95 16.31 -12.33
C SER A 719 42.68 16.10 -11.51
N SER A 720 42.83 15.70 -10.26
CA SER A 720 41.74 15.50 -9.33
C SER A 720 42.13 15.96 -7.93
N LYS A 721 41.15 16.46 -7.20
CA LYS A 721 41.25 16.78 -5.79
C LYS A 721 40.17 16.00 -5.05
N ILE A 722 40.58 15.13 -4.13
CA ILE A 722 39.67 14.43 -3.23
C ILE A 722 39.80 15.02 -1.83
N THR A 723 38.66 15.26 -1.17
CA THR A 723 38.57 15.68 0.22
C THR A 723 37.78 14.65 1.00
N ILE A 724 38.38 14.06 2.02
CA ILE A 724 37.79 13.05 2.89
C ILE A 724 37.67 13.65 4.29
N GLY A 725 36.45 13.77 4.79
CA GLY A 725 36.14 14.23 6.13
C GLY A 725 35.89 13.06 7.07
N PHE A 726 36.54 13.07 8.23
CA PHE A 726 36.24 12.16 9.34
C PHE A 726 35.83 12.97 10.56
N LYS A 727 34.75 12.55 11.22
CA LYS A 727 34.36 13.06 12.53
C LYS A 727 34.28 11.89 13.50
N ASN A 728 35.10 11.94 14.55
CA ASN A 728 34.99 10.98 15.64
C ASN A 728 33.97 11.50 16.65
N ASN A 729 32.76 10.92 16.67
CA ASN A 729 31.71 11.37 17.58
C ASN A 729 31.87 10.82 19.00
N SER A 730 32.90 10.00 19.28
CA SER A 730 33.11 9.47 20.62
C SER A 730 33.50 10.58 21.60
N SER A 731 33.15 10.39 22.87
CA SER A 731 33.67 11.11 24.02
C SER A 731 34.90 10.39 24.59
N LYS A 732 35.51 10.94 25.65
CA LYS A 732 36.59 10.26 26.39
C LYS A 732 36.03 9.19 27.33
N GLU A 733 34.77 9.33 27.69
CA GLU A 733 34.01 8.46 28.58
C GLU A 733 33.42 7.24 27.82
N ASP A 734 33.30 7.34 26.49
CA ASP A 734 32.79 6.26 25.64
C ASP A 734 33.77 5.08 25.58
N LEU A 735 33.32 3.92 26.06
CA LEU A 735 34.15 2.72 26.24
C LEU A 735 34.65 2.09 24.92
N LEU A 736 33.89 2.19 23.82
CA LEU A 736 34.36 1.80 22.48
C LEU A 736 35.09 2.91 21.74
N GLY A 737 35.14 4.11 22.32
CA GLY A 737 35.73 5.29 21.72
C GLY A 737 37.26 5.29 21.75
N GLY A 738 37.82 6.49 21.68
CA GLY A 738 39.25 6.71 21.75
C GLY A 738 39.81 7.26 20.44
N ASN A 739 41.13 7.19 20.28
CA ASN A 739 41.77 7.68 19.07
C ASN A 739 41.52 6.73 17.90
N TYR A 740 41.01 7.26 16.80
CA TYR A 740 40.91 6.53 15.56
C TYR A 740 42.22 6.67 14.77
N LYS A 741 43.09 5.66 14.86
CA LYS A 741 44.29 5.55 14.01
C LYS A 741 43.90 4.81 12.74
N ASN A 742 43.64 5.56 11.69
CA ASN A 742 43.23 5.03 10.40
C ASN A 742 44.43 4.98 9.47
N TYR A 743 44.82 3.79 9.05
CA TYR A 743 45.70 3.64 7.90
C TYR A 743 44.86 3.70 6.62
N LEU A 744 44.81 4.90 6.05
CA LEU A 744 43.97 5.24 4.92
C LEU A 744 44.68 4.84 3.62
N GLN A 745 44.04 4.00 2.82
CA GLN A 745 44.50 3.56 1.50
C GLN A 745 43.60 4.17 0.43
N LEU A 746 44.18 4.97 -0.46
CA LEU A 746 43.49 5.55 -1.59
C LEU A 746 43.82 4.73 -2.85
N VAL A 747 42.82 4.06 -3.42
CA VAL A 747 42.95 3.22 -4.62
C VAL A 747 42.54 4.04 -5.84
N LEU A 748 43.47 4.30 -6.74
CA LEU A 748 43.34 5.18 -7.90
C LEU A 748 43.74 4.47 -9.20
N PRO A 749 43.46 5.04 -10.39
CA PRO A 749 43.91 4.46 -11.66
C PRO A 749 45.44 4.29 -11.67
N GLY A 750 45.91 3.20 -12.29
CA GLY A 750 47.33 2.90 -12.38
C GLY A 750 48.10 4.02 -13.10
N GLY A 751 49.21 4.47 -12.51
CA GLY A 751 50.02 5.58 -13.06
C GLY A 751 49.63 6.96 -12.57
N THR A 752 48.63 7.05 -11.69
CA THR A 752 48.31 8.27 -10.94
C THR A 752 49.51 8.76 -10.13
N LYS A 753 49.70 10.08 -10.02
CA LYS A 753 50.76 10.69 -9.22
C LYS A 753 50.17 11.64 -8.19
N ILE A 754 50.43 11.41 -6.90
CA ILE A 754 50.06 12.35 -5.84
C ILE A 754 50.92 13.60 -5.97
N THR A 755 50.28 14.76 -6.09
CA THR A 755 50.93 16.07 -6.16
C THR A 755 51.05 16.70 -4.77
N SER A 756 50.02 16.56 -3.93
CA SER A 756 50.03 17.07 -2.56
C SER A 756 49.04 16.33 -1.65
N ILE A 757 49.37 16.31 -0.35
CA ILE A 757 48.46 15.87 0.72
C ILE A 757 48.39 16.99 1.75
N SER A 758 47.18 17.40 2.10
CA SER A 758 46.91 18.38 3.15
C SER A 758 45.98 17.80 4.20
N ILE A 759 46.27 18.08 5.48
CA ILE A 759 45.38 17.75 6.60
C ILE A 759 44.98 19.06 7.26
N ASP A 760 43.67 19.29 7.40
CA ASP A 760 43.09 20.51 7.98
C ASP A 760 43.63 21.78 7.31
N ASN A 761 43.67 21.76 5.97
CA ASN A 761 44.22 22.80 5.08
C ASN A 761 45.73 23.07 5.24
N LYS A 762 46.45 22.26 6.01
CA LYS A 762 47.91 22.33 6.10
C LYS A 762 48.55 21.29 5.19
N GLU A 763 49.26 21.77 4.17
CA GLU A 763 50.02 20.90 3.26
C GLU A 763 51.19 20.23 3.99
N LEU A 764 51.38 18.93 3.75
CA LEU A 764 52.41 18.11 4.36
C LEU A 764 53.41 17.66 3.28
N SER A 765 54.70 17.65 3.62
CA SER A 765 55.72 17.11 2.73
C SER A 765 55.52 15.59 2.60
N VAL A 766 55.18 15.13 1.40
CA VAL A 766 55.03 13.70 1.09
C VAL A 766 56.42 13.04 1.03
N LYS A 767 56.58 11.96 1.79
CA LYS A 767 57.80 11.16 1.86
C LYS A 767 57.45 9.71 1.52
N PRO A 768 58.23 9.02 0.66
CA PRO A 768 58.06 7.58 0.48
C PRO A 768 58.18 6.87 1.83
N ALA A 769 57.24 5.97 2.13
CA ALA A 769 57.29 5.18 3.35
C ALA A 769 58.51 4.26 3.34
N VAL A 770 59.21 4.17 4.47
CA VAL A 770 60.27 3.17 4.65
C VAL A 770 59.59 1.86 5.02
N ILE A 771 59.40 0.97 4.03
CA ILE A 771 58.63 -0.27 4.21
C ILE A 771 59.45 -1.48 4.65
N ASP A 772 60.79 -1.40 4.60
CA ASP A 772 61.66 -2.50 5.05
C ASP A 772 61.79 -2.47 6.58
N PHE A 773 61.20 -3.48 7.24
CA PHE A 773 61.21 -3.60 8.70
C PHE A 773 62.61 -3.65 9.30
N ARG A 774 63.57 -4.22 8.57
CA ARG A 774 64.97 -4.31 9.01
C ARG A 774 65.60 -2.91 9.14
N VAL A 775 65.08 -1.95 8.38
CA VAL A 775 65.49 -0.55 8.43
C VAL A 775 64.72 0.19 9.52
N TYR A 776 63.38 0.16 9.51
CA TYR A 776 62.57 0.99 10.40
C TYR A 776 62.48 0.50 11.86
N GLU A 777 62.84 -0.76 12.13
CA GLU A 777 62.97 -1.34 13.48
C GLU A 777 64.41 -1.23 14.01
N SER A 778 65.36 -0.71 13.22
CA SER A 778 66.73 -0.50 13.67
C SER A 778 66.81 0.60 14.75
N ARG A 779 67.72 0.44 15.72
CA ARG A 779 67.86 1.36 16.87
C ARG A 779 68.13 2.82 16.49
N ASN A 780 68.73 3.05 15.32
CA ASN A 780 69.10 4.39 14.84
C ASN A 780 68.08 4.97 13.85
N PHE A 781 66.99 4.25 13.56
CA PHE A 781 65.98 4.73 12.64
C PHE A 781 65.30 5.98 13.18
N ARG A 782 65.17 6.99 12.31
CA ARG A 782 64.37 8.18 12.56
C ARG A 782 63.34 8.28 11.44
N PRO A 783 62.03 8.30 11.75
CA PRO A 783 61.00 8.50 10.75
C PRO A 783 61.27 9.81 9.98
N PRO A 784 61.02 9.84 8.66
CA PRO A 784 61.21 11.04 7.88
C PRO A 784 60.27 12.16 8.35
N LEU A 785 60.75 13.41 8.30
CA LEU A 785 59.92 14.59 8.60
C LEU A 785 58.94 14.81 7.44
N GLY A 786 57.66 14.53 7.67
CA GLY A 786 56.59 14.63 6.67
C GLY A 786 55.53 13.56 6.88
N ILE A 787 54.68 13.38 5.87
CA ILE A 787 53.74 12.25 5.82
C ILE A 787 54.36 11.11 5.02
N GLU A 788 54.49 9.95 5.65
CA GLU A 788 54.92 8.72 4.99
C GLU A 788 53.78 8.16 4.14
N VAL A 789 54.03 7.94 2.85
CA VAL A 789 53.09 7.36 1.90
C VAL A 789 53.68 6.09 1.32
N GLU A 790 53.02 4.97 1.57
CA GLU A 790 53.29 3.70 0.90
C GLU A 790 52.61 3.74 -0.48
N GLU A 791 53.34 3.43 -1.55
CA GLU A 791 52.79 3.25 -2.89
C GLU A 791 52.89 1.77 -3.29
N LYS A 792 51.75 1.19 -3.69
CA LYS A 792 51.66 -0.16 -4.25
C LYS A 792 50.93 -0.14 -5.58
N ARG A 793 51.17 -1.18 -6.40
CA ARG A 793 50.43 -1.42 -7.63
C ARG A 793 49.79 -2.78 -7.59
N GLU A 794 48.49 -2.82 -7.85
CA GLU A 794 47.70 -4.04 -7.78
C GLU A 794 46.49 -3.95 -8.72
N MET A 795 46.19 -5.01 -9.48
CA MET A 795 45.04 -5.07 -10.41
C MET A 795 44.90 -3.83 -11.33
N GLY A 796 46.02 -3.30 -11.81
CA GLY A 796 46.08 -2.11 -12.66
C GLY A 796 45.75 -0.79 -11.94
N LYS A 797 45.73 -0.78 -10.60
CA LYS A 797 45.52 0.38 -9.74
C LYS A 797 46.81 0.82 -9.05
N SER A 798 46.89 2.09 -8.72
CA SER A 798 47.88 2.65 -7.79
C SER A 798 47.21 2.83 -6.42
N ILE A 799 47.80 2.25 -5.38
CA ILE A 799 47.29 2.30 -4.01
C ILE A 799 48.26 3.14 -3.17
N PHE A 800 47.74 4.20 -2.55
CA PHE A 800 48.52 5.10 -1.70
C PHE A 800 48.06 4.99 -0.24
N GLY A 801 48.89 4.42 0.63
CA GLY A 801 48.60 4.18 2.04
C GLY A 801 49.32 5.15 2.97
N PHE A 802 48.61 5.81 3.88
CA PHE A 802 49.22 6.68 4.91
C PHE A 802 48.39 6.73 6.19
N LEU A 803 49.05 7.00 7.32
CA LEU A 803 48.41 7.01 8.64
C LEU A 803 47.81 8.39 8.94
N ILE A 804 46.54 8.39 9.38
CA ILE A 804 45.88 9.54 9.99
C ILE A 804 45.40 9.18 11.40
N SER A 805 45.32 10.17 12.29
CA SER A 805 44.83 9.99 13.65
C SER A 805 43.75 11.01 13.95
N ILE A 806 42.58 10.56 14.38
CA ILE A 806 41.42 11.40 14.77
C ILE A 806 41.03 11.09 16.21
N GLY A 807 41.27 12.03 17.12
CA GLY A 807 40.91 11.92 18.53
C GLY A 807 39.41 12.06 18.80
N PRO A 808 38.95 11.77 20.03
CA PRO A 808 37.55 11.95 20.43
C PRO A 808 37.05 13.38 20.19
N LYS A 809 35.84 13.51 19.64
CA LYS A 809 35.21 14.79 19.21
C LYS A 809 35.97 15.57 18.13
N GLU A 810 37.09 15.06 17.62
CA GLU A 810 37.86 15.71 16.58
C GLU A 810 37.21 15.52 15.21
N VAL A 811 37.35 16.55 14.37
CA VAL A 811 37.02 16.52 12.95
C VAL A 811 38.32 16.71 12.18
N LYS A 812 38.60 15.84 11.21
CA LYS A 812 39.73 15.98 10.30
C LYS A 812 39.28 16.03 8.85
N SER A 813 39.89 16.92 8.08
CA SER A 813 39.72 16.99 6.63
C SER A 813 41.03 16.65 5.93
N ILE A 814 41.04 15.58 5.16
CA ILE A 814 42.19 15.09 4.39
C ILE A 814 41.95 15.44 2.95
N THR A 815 42.83 16.23 2.36
CA THR A 815 42.77 16.60 0.94
C THR A 815 43.95 15.97 0.22
N VAL A 816 43.69 15.18 -0.82
CA VAL A 816 44.72 14.64 -1.71
C VAL A 816 44.52 15.21 -3.11
N SER A 817 45.55 15.85 -3.64
CA SER A 817 45.57 16.30 -5.04
C SER A 817 46.47 15.37 -5.84
N TYR A 818 46.04 14.98 -7.02
CA TYR A 818 46.76 14.03 -7.87
C TYR A 818 46.49 14.25 -9.35
N ASP A 819 47.47 13.89 -10.16
CA ASP A 819 47.36 13.85 -11.62
C ASP A 819 46.99 12.43 -12.06
N LEU A 820 45.93 12.34 -12.87
CA LEU A 820 45.51 11.08 -13.48
C LEU A 820 46.38 10.77 -14.70
N PRO A 821 46.53 9.49 -15.08
CA PRO A 821 47.33 9.05 -16.23
C PRO A 821 46.64 9.33 -17.58
N TYR A 822 45.78 10.35 -17.66
CA TYR A 822 44.98 10.68 -18.83
C TYR A 822 45.34 12.09 -19.32
N ALA A 823 45.40 12.24 -20.64
CA ALA A 823 45.52 13.53 -21.32
C ALA A 823 44.44 13.62 -22.40
N ILE A 824 43.74 14.74 -22.43
CA ILE A 824 42.72 15.03 -23.43
C ILE A 824 43.38 15.79 -24.58
N SER A 825 43.19 15.30 -25.80
CA SER A 825 43.64 16.01 -27.00
C SER A 825 42.79 17.26 -27.23
N SER A 826 43.42 18.38 -27.56
CA SER A 826 42.74 19.64 -27.90
C SER A 826 41.82 19.53 -29.14
N PHE A 827 41.94 18.47 -29.93
CA PHE A 827 41.12 18.22 -31.13
C PHE A 827 39.89 17.33 -30.86
N GLN A 828 39.71 16.84 -29.63
CA GLN A 828 38.63 15.93 -29.30
C GLN A 828 37.32 16.69 -29.09
N LYS A 829 36.32 16.43 -29.96
CA LYS A 829 35.00 17.09 -29.90
C LYS A 829 34.20 16.70 -28.65
N SER A 830 34.40 15.48 -28.17
CA SER A 830 33.79 14.98 -26.94
C SER A 830 34.72 14.01 -26.20
N VAL A 831 34.64 14.03 -24.88
CA VAL A 831 35.34 13.14 -23.95
C VAL A 831 34.32 12.51 -23.03
N LYS A 832 34.36 11.19 -22.88
CA LYS A 832 33.53 10.46 -21.93
C LYS A 832 34.32 10.23 -20.65
N TYR A 833 33.82 10.73 -19.54
CA TYR A 833 34.37 10.49 -18.22
C TYR A 833 33.52 9.42 -17.52
N SER A 834 34.15 8.29 -17.20
CA SER A 834 33.55 7.18 -16.45
C SER A 834 34.28 7.08 -15.11
N LEU A 835 33.56 7.33 -14.01
CA LEU A 835 34.08 7.13 -12.65
C LEU A 835 33.51 5.84 -12.08
N LYS A 836 34.37 4.88 -11.76
CA LYS A 836 34.01 3.72 -10.94
C LYS A 836 34.34 4.02 -9.49
N VAL A 837 33.35 3.97 -8.63
CA VAL A 837 33.59 4.08 -7.19
C VAL A 837 33.61 2.69 -6.57
N PHE A 838 34.67 2.38 -5.84
CA PHE A 838 34.83 1.15 -5.08
C PHE A 838 34.39 1.37 -3.63
N LYS A 839 33.42 0.56 -3.19
CA LYS A 839 32.90 0.53 -1.83
C LYS A 839 33.67 -0.50 -1.00
N GLN A 840 34.28 -0.05 0.08
CA GLN A 840 34.87 -0.94 1.08
C GLN A 840 33.79 -1.78 1.80
N PRO A 841 34.01 -3.10 1.98
CA PRO A 841 33.24 -3.93 2.90
C PRO A 841 33.23 -3.38 4.34
N GLY A 842 32.18 -3.66 5.12
CA GLY A 842 32.10 -3.24 6.52
C GLY A 842 31.59 -1.82 6.78
N ILE A 843 31.46 -0.97 5.75
CA ILE A 843 30.98 0.40 5.89
C ILE A 843 29.58 0.54 5.30
N ASP A 844 28.62 1.05 6.06
CA ASP A 844 27.24 1.19 5.58
C ASP A 844 27.13 2.20 4.41
N SER A 845 27.75 3.38 4.54
CA SER A 845 27.71 4.41 3.49
C SER A 845 28.87 5.41 3.55
N TYR A 846 29.21 5.95 2.38
CA TYR A 846 29.98 7.19 2.24
C TYR A 846 29.15 8.21 1.47
N PRO A 847 28.70 9.30 2.11
CA PRO A 847 28.18 10.45 1.40
C PRO A 847 29.24 10.99 0.45
N PHE A 848 28.92 11.09 -0.84
CA PHE A 848 29.86 11.45 -1.90
C PHE A 848 29.31 12.55 -2.79
N ASP A 849 30.13 13.60 -2.91
CA ASP A 849 29.87 14.73 -3.78
C ASP A 849 30.89 14.74 -4.94
N LEU A 850 30.41 14.78 -6.18
CA LEU A 850 31.25 14.93 -7.38
C LEU A 850 31.02 16.31 -8.02
N SER A 851 32.12 16.99 -8.32
CA SER A 851 32.12 18.29 -9.02
C SER A 851 33.18 18.37 -10.12
N PHE A 852 32.99 19.28 -11.07
CA PHE A 852 33.86 19.46 -12.23
C PHE A 852 34.42 20.88 -12.32
N SER A 853 35.69 21.01 -12.68
CA SER A 853 36.36 22.25 -13.06
C SER A 853 36.87 22.10 -14.48
N LEU A 854 36.16 22.71 -15.42
CA LEU A 854 36.42 22.58 -16.86
C LEU A 854 36.97 23.90 -17.42
N PRO A 855 37.86 23.85 -18.44
CA PRO A 855 38.31 25.03 -19.14
C PRO A 855 37.14 25.69 -19.87
N LEU A 856 37.27 26.98 -20.21
CA LEU A 856 36.17 27.76 -20.82
C LEU A 856 35.65 27.14 -22.12
N SER A 857 36.50 26.42 -22.85
CA SER A 857 36.22 25.72 -24.10
C SER A 857 35.35 24.46 -23.94
N LEU A 858 35.20 23.92 -22.73
CA LEU A 858 34.47 22.68 -22.46
C LEU A 858 33.22 22.92 -21.59
N LYS A 859 32.22 22.06 -21.74
CA LYS A 859 31.02 21.99 -20.89
C LYS A 859 30.58 20.53 -20.71
N LEU A 860 29.81 20.26 -19.66
CA LEU A 860 29.08 19.00 -19.54
C LEU A 860 27.92 18.99 -20.55
N SER A 861 27.75 17.87 -21.25
CA SER A 861 26.63 17.59 -22.17
C SER A 861 25.33 17.35 -21.38
N ASP A 862 25.44 16.77 -20.19
CA ASP A 862 24.31 16.32 -19.39
C ASP A 862 23.58 17.49 -18.71
N LYS A 863 22.24 17.45 -18.62
CA LYS A 863 21.41 18.49 -17.97
C LYS A 863 21.46 18.44 -16.44
N ARG A 864 22.17 17.48 -15.87
CA ARG A 864 22.35 17.34 -14.42
C ARG A 864 23.20 18.49 -13.89
N SER A 865 22.91 18.92 -12.66
CA SER A 865 23.72 19.91 -11.94
C SER A 865 25.20 19.49 -11.97
N PRO A 866 26.16 20.43 -12.08
CA PRO A 866 27.59 20.13 -11.99
C PRO A 866 27.98 19.55 -10.62
N ASP A 867 27.10 19.66 -9.62
CA ASP A 867 27.22 19.03 -8.31
C ASP A 867 26.23 17.87 -8.18
N ILE A 868 26.75 16.65 -8.00
CA ILE A 868 25.95 15.43 -7.79
C ILE A 868 26.20 14.92 -6.39
N LYS A 869 25.11 14.64 -5.67
CA LYS A 869 25.12 14.04 -4.33
C LYS A 869 24.63 12.61 -4.43
N GLU A 870 25.51 11.67 -4.12
CA GLU A 870 25.22 10.23 -4.14
C GLU A 870 25.79 9.56 -2.88
N VAL A 871 25.44 8.30 -2.68
CA VAL A 871 26.05 7.43 -1.67
C VAL A 871 26.94 6.44 -2.40
N LEU A 872 28.21 6.29 -1.98
CA LEU A 872 29.12 5.34 -2.61
C LEU A 872 28.62 3.90 -2.44
N ASN A 873 28.04 3.35 -3.51
CA ASN A 873 27.44 2.02 -3.56
C ASN A 873 27.97 1.17 -4.73
N ASP A 874 29.28 1.19 -4.95
CA ASP A 874 29.93 0.37 -5.99
C ASP A 874 29.40 0.66 -7.42
N GLU A 875 29.14 1.95 -7.70
CA GLU A 875 28.48 2.41 -8.91
C GLU A 875 29.47 2.97 -9.96
N ASN A 876 29.06 2.88 -11.23
CA ASN A 876 29.76 3.50 -12.36
C ASN A 876 28.98 4.75 -12.79
N LEU A 877 29.61 5.92 -12.65
CA LEU A 877 29.04 7.20 -13.06
C LEU A 877 29.58 7.61 -14.42
N TYR A 878 28.69 8.01 -15.32
CA TYR A 878 29.03 8.34 -16.70
C TYR A 878 28.67 9.78 -17.03
N PHE A 879 29.65 10.50 -17.57
CA PHE A 879 29.53 11.89 -17.97
C PHE A 879 30.11 12.10 -19.37
N GLU A 880 29.49 12.98 -20.13
CA GLU A 880 30.02 13.41 -21.43
C GLU A 880 30.40 14.89 -21.34
N ILE A 881 31.66 15.17 -21.66
CA ILE A 881 32.26 16.50 -21.71
C ILE A 881 32.43 16.86 -23.18
N VAL A 882 31.86 18.00 -23.60
CA VAL A 882 31.82 18.41 -25.00
C VAL A 882 32.42 19.80 -25.17
N GLN A 883 32.97 20.05 -26.36
CA GLN A 883 33.39 21.39 -26.76
C GLN A 883 32.17 22.34 -26.82
N LYS A 884 32.34 23.58 -26.35
CA LYS A 884 31.23 24.54 -26.23
C LYS A 884 30.60 24.95 -27.54
#